data_AF-A0A8B7N2D2-F1
#
_entry.id   AF-A0A8B7N2D2-F1
#
_cell.length_a   1.000
_cell.length_b   1.000
_cell.length_c   1.000
_cell.angle_alpha   90.00
_cell.angle_beta   90.00
_cell.angle_gamma   90.00
#
_symmetry.space_group_name_H-M   'P 1'
#
loop_
_entity.id
_entity.type
_entity.pdbx_description
1 polymer ?
#
loop_
_entity_poly.entity_id
_entity_poly.type
_entity_poly.pdbx_seq_one_letter_code
_entity_poly.pdbx_strand_id
1 'polypeptide(L)'
;MITDIIVRLVILLWMSATASGHEDTPAAARLWFEGNSTSQSFEFTLKEYGREGDRVAAQMQRVLSPHVVLTDWQVQMSTEARAGEGLQMTVHNPHTGVITFQKVFRLGLVFGHYLDLQWHVGRIQEGSVIVFMVCGSGMIGLRDAAITLQDLGSVLADHLPETAHWIWVFVKGGRTIIETAMLETQLPVTAHAPLLTYPQTRQYFEDSLEQRRWELCEVQEALGPFCDERHPASIRPEPQPLPHTDILDQIPVIMTGGTRIAYLYTALSALLKAPGLRKHNFKVFLGDTSPQVIELLNLMDIQYVETLVYGDGNVKLFQYYRSAYQYVADSYPEAPAAIFMDEDVELSPDYFSLMSQMIPLLRIDPTIYCVTGFGAASTQSFYGEDDKLKRVSSQVLWGYALTLDFIREALREWPTSRKYNVIYDLWMFDNVVDNRECVVPEMSRVRHFGAGQNTLGFDLEKFFLTTQLVNKTGIKITNLEEMPHKNWSKKIIRELQKATVLEGNPCEKGFFHNRPNGTYVFFYYLESDENGMYQIDNYFAIGECQNFWGQSDQGWHEAVTSLKPKPGIKLYLVGAPYSPYVDKLKLVPKTWDKAKLTEGEKARVFRHMMAYYDERKANIRKKSQDKRYMKDLFRNRGS
;
A
#
# COMPACT_ATOMS: atom_id res chain seq x y z
N MET A 1 54.37 34.41 34.94
CA MET A 1 54.82 33.45 33.91
C MET A 1 54.86 32.01 34.42
N ILE A 2 55.31 31.73 35.65
CA ILE A 2 55.30 30.36 36.23
C ILE A 2 53.88 29.94 36.70
N THR A 3 53.04 30.88 37.14
CA THR A 3 51.67 30.64 37.59
C THR A 3 50.68 30.29 36.45
N ASP A 4 50.84 30.84 35.25
CA ASP A 4 50.00 30.50 34.08
C ASP A 4 50.28 29.11 33.51
N ILE A 5 51.51 28.63 33.63
CA ILE A 5 51.91 27.30 33.15
C ILE A 5 51.35 26.21 34.07
N ILE A 6 51.32 26.46 35.39
CA ILE A 6 50.78 25.51 36.37
C ILE A 6 49.25 25.41 36.24
N VAL A 7 48.54 26.52 36.03
CA VAL A 7 47.07 26.49 35.82
C VAL A 7 46.70 25.76 34.53
N ARG A 8 47.46 25.93 33.43
CA ARG A 8 47.23 25.19 32.18
C ARG A 8 47.56 23.70 32.28
N LEU A 9 48.60 23.32 33.03
CA LEU A 9 48.94 21.92 33.29
C LEU A 9 47.90 21.23 34.18
N VAL A 10 47.35 21.92 35.18
CA VAL A 10 46.30 21.37 36.05
C VAL A 10 44.98 21.19 35.28
N ILE A 11 44.63 22.10 34.36
CA ILE A 11 43.44 21.96 33.50
C ILE A 11 43.60 20.81 32.49
N LEU A 12 44.79 20.63 31.91
CA LEU A 12 45.09 19.49 31.01
C LEU A 12 45.12 18.14 31.75
N LEU A 13 45.58 18.11 33.01
CA LEU A 13 45.53 16.91 33.87
C LEU A 13 44.10 16.59 34.35
N TRP A 14 43.24 17.60 34.55
CA TRP A 14 41.83 17.39 34.91
C TRP A 14 40.98 16.95 33.69
N MET A 15 41.29 17.44 32.48
CA MET A 15 40.65 16.98 31.24
C MET A 15 41.10 15.57 30.82
N SER A 16 42.30 15.14 31.18
CA SER A 16 42.75 13.75 30.95
C SER A 16 42.26 12.78 32.02
N ALA A 17 42.11 13.22 33.28
CA ALA A 17 41.55 12.39 34.37
C ALA A 17 40.02 12.21 34.28
N THR A 18 39.28 13.12 33.62
CA THR A 18 37.85 12.93 33.31
C THR A 18 37.62 12.12 32.04
N ALA A 19 38.63 11.97 31.18
CA ALA A 19 38.60 11.07 30.01
C ALA A 19 39.00 9.62 30.35
N SER A 20 39.60 9.36 31.52
CA SER A 20 39.99 8.02 31.98
C SER A 20 38.95 7.35 32.89
N GLY A 21 37.72 7.85 32.94
CA GLY A 21 36.62 7.35 33.78
C GLY A 21 35.44 6.73 33.02
N HIS A 22 35.55 6.53 31.71
CA HIS A 22 34.55 5.83 30.90
C HIS A 22 35.15 4.61 30.19
N GLU A 23 35.67 3.68 30.99
CA GLU A 23 35.78 2.27 30.58
C GLU A 23 34.38 1.66 30.63
N ASP A 24 33.66 1.71 29.52
CA ASP A 24 32.59 0.75 29.14
C ASP A 24 31.88 1.14 27.82
N THR A 25 32.53 1.86 26.90
CA THR A 25 32.02 1.93 25.51
C THR A 25 32.56 0.74 24.73
N PRO A 26 31.70 -0.14 24.18
CA PRO A 26 32.18 -1.19 23.29
C PRO A 26 32.93 -0.55 22.13
N ALA A 27 34.16 -1.00 21.88
CA ALA A 27 34.95 -0.51 20.77
C ALA A 27 34.19 -0.74 19.44
N ALA A 28 34.21 0.25 18.54
CA ALA A 28 33.64 0.13 17.20
C ALA A 28 34.14 -1.16 16.52
N ALA A 29 33.21 -2.02 16.15
CA ALA A 29 33.49 -3.25 15.44
C ALA A 29 33.93 -2.93 14.00
N ARG A 30 34.93 -3.67 13.53
CA ARG A 30 35.42 -3.58 12.15
C ARG A 30 34.70 -4.63 11.34
N LEU A 31 33.77 -4.15 10.53
CA LEU A 31 32.99 -4.98 9.64
C LEU A 31 33.55 -4.89 8.22
N TRP A 32 33.37 -5.95 7.45
CA TRP A 32 33.74 -6.00 6.05
C TRP A 32 32.58 -6.57 5.26
N PHE A 33 32.10 -5.75 4.33
CA PHE A 33 31.08 -6.12 3.37
C PHE A 33 31.75 -6.81 2.18
N GLU A 34 31.21 -7.96 1.78
CA GLU A 34 31.49 -8.61 0.51
C GLU A 34 30.17 -8.90 -0.18
N GLY A 35 29.93 -8.28 -1.33
CA GLY A 35 28.74 -8.47 -2.13
C GLY A 35 29.09 -8.93 -3.53
N ASN A 36 28.24 -9.78 -4.10
CA ASN A 36 28.29 -10.25 -5.47
C ASN A 36 26.86 -10.21 -6.04
N SER A 37 26.66 -9.54 -7.18
CA SER A 37 25.37 -9.44 -7.85
C SER A 37 25.53 -9.96 -9.28
N THR A 38 24.63 -10.86 -9.66
CA THR A 38 24.66 -11.58 -10.94
C THR A 38 23.27 -11.67 -11.57
N SER A 39 23.21 -12.18 -12.81
CA SER A 39 21.96 -12.44 -13.52
C SER A 39 21.14 -13.60 -12.93
N GLN A 40 21.72 -14.43 -12.07
CA GLN A 40 21.11 -15.63 -11.52
C GLN A 40 21.05 -15.67 -9.99
N SER A 41 21.73 -14.75 -9.31
CA SER A 41 21.77 -14.71 -7.85
C SER A 41 22.42 -13.42 -7.39
N PHE A 42 22.23 -13.11 -6.12
CA PHE A 42 23.09 -12.23 -5.38
C PHE A 42 23.62 -12.96 -4.15
N GLU A 43 24.78 -12.56 -3.69
CA GLU A 43 25.39 -13.05 -2.48
C GLU A 43 25.93 -11.87 -1.71
N PHE A 44 25.70 -11.84 -0.41
CA PHE A 44 26.30 -10.84 0.45
C PHE A 44 26.67 -11.47 1.78
N THR A 45 27.89 -11.17 2.21
CA THR A 45 28.44 -11.54 3.50
C THR A 45 28.92 -10.29 4.22
N LEU A 46 28.48 -10.10 5.47
CA LEU A 46 29.08 -9.15 6.40
C LEU A 46 29.93 -9.94 7.39
N LYS A 47 31.23 -9.64 7.41
CA LYS A 47 32.23 -10.30 8.27
C LYS A 47 32.71 -9.35 9.34
N GLU A 48 32.70 -9.80 10.59
CA GLU A 48 33.32 -9.09 11.70
C GLU A 48 34.76 -9.55 11.93
N TYR A 49 35.67 -8.60 12.15
CA TYR A 49 37.08 -8.87 12.41
C TYR A 49 37.50 -8.36 13.79
N GLY A 50 38.11 -9.25 14.58
CA GLY A 50 38.68 -8.94 15.89
C GLY A 50 40.05 -8.24 15.82
N ARG A 51 40.53 -7.75 16.96
CA ARG A 51 41.90 -7.24 17.16
C ARG A 51 42.75 -8.32 17.84
N GLU A 52 43.93 -8.59 17.31
CA GLU A 52 44.94 -9.45 17.96
C GLU A 52 46.26 -8.65 18.11
N GLY A 53 46.42 -7.93 19.23
CA GLY A 53 47.58 -7.06 19.47
C GLY A 53 47.69 -5.86 18.50
N ASP A 54 48.93 -5.44 18.19
CA ASP A 54 49.25 -4.32 17.28
C ASP A 54 49.27 -4.70 15.79
N ARG A 55 48.97 -5.96 15.46
CA ARG A 55 48.90 -6.45 14.06
C ARG A 55 47.46 -6.80 13.69
N VAL A 56 47.10 -6.49 12.45
CA VAL A 56 45.83 -6.92 11.85
C VAL A 56 45.95 -8.40 11.49
N ALA A 57 45.91 -9.28 12.48
CA ALA A 57 45.64 -10.69 12.24
C ALA A 57 44.11 -10.84 12.15
N ALA A 58 43.61 -10.78 10.93
CA ALA A 58 42.19 -10.76 10.59
C ALA A 58 41.58 -12.16 10.77
N GLN A 59 41.30 -12.60 12.00
CA GLN A 59 40.48 -13.78 12.21
C GLN A 59 39.01 -13.38 12.09
N MET A 60 38.34 -13.86 11.02
CA MET A 60 36.90 -13.68 10.80
C MET A 60 36.13 -14.31 11.96
N GLN A 61 35.34 -13.51 12.69
CA GLN A 61 34.64 -13.96 13.88
C GLN A 61 33.22 -14.48 13.59
N ARG A 62 32.49 -13.86 12.65
CA ARG A 62 31.07 -14.17 12.39
C ARG A 62 30.66 -13.78 10.97
N VAL A 63 29.78 -14.59 10.35
CA VAL A 63 29.03 -14.26 9.13
C VAL A 63 27.60 -13.91 9.53
N LEU A 64 27.10 -12.74 9.11
CA LEU A 64 25.82 -12.21 9.57
C LEU A 64 24.64 -12.39 8.60
N SER A 65 24.87 -12.85 7.36
CA SER A 65 23.83 -12.94 6.31
C SER A 65 23.95 -14.26 5.52
N PRO A 66 22.87 -15.06 5.38
CA PRO A 66 22.90 -16.32 4.63
C PRO A 66 22.59 -16.17 3.13
N HIS A 67 23.07 -17.14 2.34
CA HIS A 67 22.87 -17.29 0.89
C HIS A 67 21.40 -17.22 0.45
N VAL A 68 21.10 -16.46 -0.61
CA VAL A 68 19.81 -16.54 -1.32
C VAL A 68 20.08 -17.10 -2.72
N VAL A 69 19.68 -18.36 -2.92
CA VAL A 69 19.69 -19.02 -4.24
C VAL A 69 18.28 -18.97 -4.82
N LEU A 70 18.15 -18.60 -6.09
CA LEU A 70 16.85 -18.54 -6.77
C LEU A 70 16.15 -19.91 -6.77
N THR A 71 14.85 -19.89 -6.52
CA THR A 71 13.92 -21.00 -6.84
C THR A 71 12.97 -20.54 -7.94
N ASP A 72 12.45 -21.52 -8.70
CA ASP A 72 11.87 -21.46 -10.05
C ASP A 72 10.96 -20.29 -10.45
N TRP A 73 10.79 -20.13 -11.77
CA TRP A 73 9.79 -19.25 -12.39
C TRP A 73 8.39 -19.51 -11.84
N GLN A 74 7.87 -18.59 -11.02
CA GLN A 74 6.45 -18.63 -10.63
C GLN A 74 5.62 -17.89 -11.68
N VAL A 75 4.91 -18.68 -12.50
CA VAL A 75 3.87 -18.18 -13.40
C VAL A 75 2.66 -17.82 -12.56
N GLN A 76 2.57 -16.58 -12.10
CA GLN A 76 1.31 -15.98 -11.67
C GLN A 76 0.96 -14.84 -12.62
N MET A 77 -0.32 -14.76 -12.99
CA MET A 77 -0.87 -14.03 -14.15
C MET A 77 -0.56 -12.52 -14.14
N SER A 78 0.65 -12.18 -14.56
CA SER A 78 1.06 -11.07 -15.43
C SER A 78 2.54 -10.76 -15.14
N THR A 79 3.37 -10.94 -16.18
CA THR A 79 4.77 -10.50 -16.30
C THR A 79 5.85 -11.22 -15.48
N GLU A 80 6.43 -12.27 -16.07
CA GLU A 80 7.87 -12.49 -16.30
C GLU A 80 8.91 -12.08 -15.22
N ALA A 81 8.70 -12.34 -13.92
CA ALA A 81 9.74 -12.11 -12.90
C ALA A 81 9.95 -13.32 -11.99
N ARG A 82 11.20 -13.73 -11.77
CA ARG A 82 11.57 -14.83 -10.86
C ARG A 82 11.40 -14.41 -9.39
N ALA A 83 11.17 -15.38 -8.50
CA ALA A 83 11.15 -15.10 -7.07
C ALA A 83 12.50 -14.53 -6.61
N GLY A 84 12.50 -13.35 -6.00
CA GLY A 84 13.73 -12.65 -5.60
C GLY A 84 14.39 -11.77 -6.67
N GLU A 85 13.83 -11.72 -7.88
CA GLU A 85 14.29 -10.81 -8.94
C GLU A 85 13.86 -9.36 -8.68
N GLY A 86 14.76 -8.40 -8.92
CA GLY A 86 14.54 -6.97 -8.70
C GLY A 86 15.64 -6.30 -7.88
N LEU A 87 15.28 -5.24 -7.16
CA LEU A 87 16.16 -4.53 -6.23
C LEU A 87 15.93 -5.05 -4.82
N GLN A 88 16.93 -5.71 -4.24
CA GLN A 88 16.93 -6.05 -2.84
C GLN A 88 17.42 -4.86 -2.02
N MET A 89 16.70 -4.57 -0.93
CA MET A 89 17.11 -3.66 0.13
C MET A 89 17.35 -4.46 1.40
N THR A 90 18.54 -4.37 1.97
CA THR A 90 18.80 -4.76 3.36
C THR A 90 19.24 -3.55 4.16
N VAL A 91 18.73 -3.42 5.38
CA VAL A 91 19.12 -2.36 6.30
C VAL A 91 19.78 -3.00 7.50
N HIS A 92 20.89 -2.42 7.91
CA HIS A 92 21.73 -2.90 8.99
C HIS A 92 21.76 -1.87 10.11
N ASN A 93 21.59 -2.35 11.34
CA ASN A 93 21.82 -1.55 12.52
C ASN A 93 23.28 -1.05 12.50
N PRO A 94 23.53 0.27 12.58
CA PRO A 94 24.86 0.85 12.42
C PRO A 94 25.81 0.50 13.57
N HIS A 95 25.29 0.02 14.70
CA HIS A 95 26.04 -0.37 15.89
C HIS A 95 26.44 -1.85 15.89
N THR A 96 25.52 -2.73 15.47
CA THR A 96 25.68 -4.19 15.58
C THR A 96 25.94 -4.88 14.23
N GLY A 97 25.62 -4.22 13.11
CA GLY A 97 25.69 -4.80 11.76
C GLY A 97 24.59 -5.82 11.46
N VAL A 98 23.70 -6.13 12.41
CA VAL A 98 22.59 -7.07 12.23
C VAL A 98 21.55 -6.49 11.26
N ILE A 99 20.97 -7.34 10.42
CA ILE A 99 19.88 -6.96 9.52
C ILE A 99 18.62 -6.67 10.33
N THR A 100 18.07 -5.47 10.18
CA THR A 100 16.84 -4.99 10.84
C THR A 100 15.67 -4.85 9.87
N PHE A 101 15.95 -4.84 8.57
CA PHE A 101 14.93 -4.84 7.52
C PHE A 101 15.46 -5.51 6.26
N GLN A 102 14.59 -6.26 5.58
CA GLN A 102 14.87 -6.86 4.27
C GLN A 102 13.61 -6.87 3.41
N LYS A 103 13.74 -6.41 2.16
CA LYS A 103 12.67 -6.50 1.16
C LYS A 103 13.23 -6.54 -0.26
N VAL A 104 12.52 -7.21 -1.16
CA VAL A 104 12.81 -7.19 -2.61
C VAL A 104 11.71 -6.41 -3.32
N PHE A 105 12.12 -5.43 -4.12
CA PHE A 105 11.24 -4.61 -4.95
C PHE A 105 11.37 -5.06 -6.41
N ARG A 106 10.27 -5.47 -7.05
CA ARG A 106 10.24 -5.99 -8.43
C ARG A 106 10.37 -4.88 -9.48
N LEU A 107 11.47 -4.13 -9.43
CA LEU A 107 11.75 -3.00 -10.31
C LEU A 107 12.14 -3.40 -11.74
N GLY A 108 12.18 -4.70 -12.07
CA GLY A 108 12.17 -5.16 -13.45
C GLY A 108 10.83 -4.87 -14.15
N LEU A 109 9.75 -4.67 -13.38
CA LEU A 109 8.45 -4.32 -13.92
C LEU A 109 8.28 -2.80 -14.05
N VAL A 110 7.48 -2.40 -15.05
CA VAL A 110 7.24 -1.00 -15.46
C VAL A 110 6.44 -0.21 -14.41
N PHE A 111 5.62 -0.86 -13.58
CA PHE A 111 4.58 -0.18 -12.81
C PHE A 111 4.70 -0.41 -11.30
N GLY A 112 4.48 0.67 -10.53
CA GLY A 112 4.14 0.72 -9.10
C GLY A 112 5.21 0.31 -8.09
N HIS A 113 6.13 -0.58 -8.43
CA HIS A 113 7.09 -1.11 -7.45
C HIS A 113 8.10 -0.06 -6.95
N TYR A 114 8.37 0.98 -7.73
CA TYR A 114 9.23 2.09 -7.31
C TYR A 114 8.57 2.97 -6.23
N LEU A 115 7.24 3.10 -6.23
CA LEU A 115 6.49 3.84 -5.21
C LEU A 115 6.59 3.11 -3.86
N ASP A 116 6.51 1.78 -3.88
CA ASP A 116 6.72 0.96 -2.69
C ASP A 116 8.16 1.08 -2.16
N LEU A 117 9.17 1.10 -3.03
CA LEU A 117 10.56 1.41 -2.64
C LEU A 117 10.65 2.77 -1.95
N GLN A 118 10.13 3.83 -2.58
CA GLN A 118 10.15 5.19 -2.03
C GLN A 118 9.44 5.27 -0.67
N TRP A 119 8.31 4.56 -0.53
CA TRP A 119 7.53 4.52 0.70
C TRP A 119 8.34 3.91 1.87
N HIS A 120 9.05 2.81 1.62
CA HIS A 120 9.88 2.13 2.64
C HIS A 120 11.14 2.92 2.96
N VAL A 121 11.87 3.38 1.93
CA VAL A 121 13.08 4.20 2.08
C VAL A 121 12.81 5.45 2.92
N GLY A 122 11.69 6.13 2.68
CA GLY A 122 11.30 7.31 3.44
C GLY A 122 11.09 7.06 4.93
N ARG A 123 10.92 5.80 5.36
CA ARG A 123 10.63 5.41 6.75
C ARG A 123 11.79 4.72 7.48
N ILE A 124 12.88 4.44 6.79
CA ILE A 124 14.13 3.96 7.41
C ILE A 124 14.72 5.05 8.31
N GLN A 125 15.35 4.70 9.43
CA GLN A 125 15.98 5.66 10.33
C GLN A 125 17.19 6.34 9.68
N GLU A 126 17.44 7.60 10.03
CA GLU A 126 18.67 8.30 9.65
C GLU A 126 19.89 7.64 10.32
N GLY A 127 21.02 7.56 9.62
CA GLY A 127 22.23 6.92 10.14
C GLY A 127 22.32 5.40 9.93
N SER A 128 21.23 4.75 9.53
CA SER A 128 21.24 3.31 9.21
C SER A 128 22.06 3.00 7.96
N VAL A 129 22.72 1.83 7.96
CA VAL A 129 23.50 1.35 6.81
C VAL A 129 22.57 0.58 5.88
N ILE A 130 22.39 1.09 4.67
CA ILE A 130 21.52 0.50 3.65
C ILE A 130 22.39 -0.12 2.56
N VAL A 131 22.02 -1.34 2.18
CA VAL A 131 22.59 -2.05 1.05
C VAL A 131 21.49 -2.26 0.02
N PHE A 132 21.71 -1.72 -1.17
CA PHE A 132 20.94 -2.03 -2.36
C PHE A 132 21.73 -2.96 -3.27
N MET A 133 21.10 -4.04 -3.71
CA MET A 133 21.66 -4.96 -4.70
C MET A 133 20.62 -5.35 -5.74
N VAL A 134 21.01 -5.32 -7.01
CA VAL A 134 20.17 -5.78 -8.10
C VAL A 134 20.37 -7.27 -8.34
N CYS A 135 19.29 -8.00 -8.58
CA CYS A 135 19.33 -9.42 -8.98
C CYS A 135 18.48 -9.63 -10.23
N GLY A 136 19.05 -10.29 -11.24
CA GLY A 136 18.36 -10.53 -12.52
C GLY A 136 18.13 -9.23 -13.29
N SER A 137 16.86 -8.84 -13.46
CA SER A 137 16.45 -7.53 -14.00
C SER A 137 15.80 -6.67 -12.92
N GLY A 138 16.26 -5.43 -12.75
CA GLY A 138 15.80 -4.57 -11.65
C GLY A 138 15.77 -3.08 -11.94
N MET A 139 16.00 -2.65 -13.19
CA MET A 139 16.40 -1.27 -13.46
C MET A 139 15.39 -0.46 -14.29
N ILE A 140 14.29 -1.08 -14.72
CA ILE A 140 13.22 -0.38 -15.45
C ILE A 140 12.49 0.60 -14.50
N GLY A 141 11.97 0.09 -13.39
CA GLY A 141 11.33 0.88 -12.34
C GLY A 141 12.31 1.69 -11.50
N LEU A 142 13.60 1.32 -11.45
CA LEU A 142 14.62 2.10 -10.74
C LEU A 142 14.72 3.55 -11.27
N ARG A 143 14.52 3.74 -12.58
CA ARG A 143 14.54 5.06 -13.24
C ARG A 143 13.43 6.00 -12.79
N ASP A 144 12.36 5.47 -12.22
CA ASP A 144 11.31 6.29 -11.61
C ASP A 144 11.62 6.64 -10.16
N ALA A 145 12.45 5.83 -9.49
CA ALA A 145 13.03 6.14 -8.18
C ALA A 145 14.39 6.87 -8.25
N ALA A 146 14.96 7.10 -9.43
CA ALA A 146 16.33 7.63 -9.58
C ALA A 146 16.55 8.95 -8.84
N ILE A 147 15.58 9.87 -8.88
CA ILE A 147 15.64 11.14 -8.12
C ILE A 147 15.75 10.86 -6.62
N THR A 148 14.90 9.97 -6.10
CA THR A 148 14.96 9.57 -4.68
C THR A 148 16.30 8.95 -4.31
N LEU A 149 16.88 8.14 -5.19
CA LEU A 149 18.18 7.51 -4.95
C LEU A 149 19.34 8.51 -5.06
N GLN A 150 19.25 9.49 -5.95
CA GLN A 150 20.19 10.62 -6.03
C GLN A 150 20.13 11.49 -4.77
N ASP A 151 18.94 11.80 -4.28
CA ASP A 151 18.74 12.56 -3.03
C ASP A 151 19.35 11.83 -1.81
N LEU A 152 19.40 10.50 -1.87
CA LEU A 152 20.09 9.66 -0.88
C LEU A 152 21.61 9.54 -1.09
N GLY A 153 22.16 10.08 -2.19
CA GLY A 153 23.59 10.15 -2.46
C GLY A 153 24.13 9.18 -3.52
N SER A 154 23.28 8.51 -4.29
CA SER A 154 23.72 7.68 -5.41
C SER A 154 24.18 8.55 -6.57
N VAL A 155 25.35 8.22 -7.12
CA VAL A 155 25.87 8.85 -8.34
C VAL A 155 25.61 8.02 -9.58
N LEU A 156 25.27 6.73 -9.44
CA LEU A 156 25.02 5.85 -10.58
C LEU A 156 23.54 5.65 -10.89
N ALA A 157 22.61 5.78 -9.93
CA ALA A 157 21.21 5.34 -10.07
C ALA A 157 20.49 5.86 -11.33
N ASP A 158 20.77 7.10 -11.75
CA ASP A 158 20.16 7.70 -12.95
C ASP A 158 20.85 7.23 -14.24
N HIS A 159 22.11 6.80 -14.16
CA HIS A 159 22.95 6.43 -15.30
C HIS A 159 22.93 4.94 -15.67
N LEU A 160 22.31 4.10 -14.87
CA LEU A 160 22.36 2.65 -15.04
C LEU A 160 21.42 2.17 -16.17
N PRO A 161 21.91 1.35 -17.13
CA PRO A 161 21.05 0.71 -18.11
C PRO A 161 20.12 -0.32 -17.45
N GLU A 162 19.07 -0.72 -18.18
CA GLU A 162 18.09 -1.71 -17.70
C GLU A 162 18.72 -3.06 -17.30
N THR A 163 19.89 -3.32 -17.88
CA THR A 163 20.68 -4.55 -17.78
C THR A 163 21.76 -4.51 -16.70
N ALA A 164 21.89 -3.40 -15.98
CA ALA A 164 22.99 -3.23 -15.05
C ALA A 164 22.82 -4.08 -13.80
N HIS A 165 23.92 -4.70 -13.38
CA HIS A 165 24.10 -5.18 -12.01
C HIS A 165 24.67 -4.04 -11.19
N TRP A 166 24.13 -3.82 -10.00
CA TRP A 166 24.46 -2.68 -9.16
C TRP A 166 24.48 -3.08 -7.70
N ILE A 167 25.52 -2.64 -7.00
CA ILE A 167 25.63 -2.73 -5.54
C ILE A 167 25.90 -1.33 -5.03
N TRP A 168 25.08 -0.88 -4.09
CA TRP A 168 25.26 0.40 -3.42
C TRP A 168 25.11 0.24 -1.92
N VAL A 169 26.14 0.62 -1.20
CA VAL A 169 26.18 0.65 0.27
C VAL A 169 26.36 2.08 0.71
N PHE A 170 25.44 2.56 1.55
CA PHE A 170 25.45 3.94 2.02
C PHE A 170 24.85 4.06 3.42
N VAL A 171 25.06 5.22 4.03
CA VAL A 171 24.44 5.62 5.29
C VAL A 171 23.32 6.59 4.98
N LYS A 172 22.08 6.31 5.40
CA LYS A 172 20.95 7.22 5.18
C LYS A 172 21.21 8.58 5.86
N GLY A 173 21.02 9.67 5.12
CA GLY A 173 21.33 11.04 5.56
C GLY A 173 22.83 11.35 5.68
N GLY A 174 23.68 10.40 5.28
CA GLY A 174 25.12 10.47 5.41
C GLY A 174 25.83 10.41 4.06
N ARG A 175 26.71 9.40 3.91
CA ARG A 175 27.57 9.24 2.73
C ARG A 175 27.38 7.88 2.07
N THR A 176 27.63 7.85 0.77
CA THR A 176 27.93 6.63 0.04
C THR A 176 29.26 6.04 0.51
N ILE A 177 29.26 4.76 0.86
CA ILE A 177 30.44 4.00 1.29
C ILE A 177 31.09 3.34 0.07
N ILE A 178 30.30 2.60 -0.70
CA ILE A 178 30.70 2.04 -1.98
C ILE A 178 29.50 2.04 -2.92
N GLU A 179 29.74 2.37 -4.18
CA GLU A 179 28.77 2.23 -5.25
C GLU A 179 29.50 1.68 -6.47
N THR A 180 29.05 0.53 -6.96
CA THR A 180 29.67 -0.12 -8.11
C THR A 180 28.61 -0.76 -8.98
N ALA A 181 28.87 -0.79 -10.28
CA ALA A 181 27.97 -1.37 -11.25
C ALA A 181 28.72 -2.03 -12.40
N MET A 182 28.08 -3.04 -12.96
CA MET A 182 28.46 -3.65 -14.22
C MET A 182 27.31 -3.44 -15.20
N LEU A 183 27.58 -2.76 -16.31
CA LEU A 183 26.53 -2.31 -17.23
C LEU A 183 26.00 -3.42 -18.15
N GLU A 184 26.78 -4.50 -18.29
CA GLU A 184 26.48 -5.66 -19.13
C GLU A 184 25.88 -6.80 -18.31
N THR A 185 24.72 -7.31 -18.72
CA THR A 185 23.92 -8.33 -18.01
C THR A 185 24.68 -9.61 -17.66
N GLN A 186 25.72 -9.98 -18.42
CA GLN A 186 26.40 -11.26 -18.27
C GLN A 186 27.54 -11.22 -17.25
N LEU A 187 28.01 -10.03 -16.89
CA LEU A 187 29.15 -9.88 -16.00
C LEU A 187 28.68 -9.61 -14.58
N PRO A 188 29.16 -10.38 -13.58
CA PRO A 188 28.83 -10.12 -12.19
C PRO A 188 29.47 -8.80 -11.73
N VAL A 189 28.86 -8.16 -10.75
CA VAL A 189 29.47 -7.04 -10.02
C VAL A 189 29.80 -7.49 -8.60
N THR A 190 31.03 -7.23 -8.18
CA THR A 190 31.49 -7.50 -6.82
C THR A 190 31.85 -6.21 -6.11
N ALA A 191 31.50 -6.11 -4.83
CA ALA A 191 31.80 -4.97 -3.99
C ALA A 191 32.44 -5.44 -2.69
N HIS A 192 33.55 -4.81 -2.32
CA HIS A 192 34.19 -5.01 -1.02
C HIS A 192 34.31 -3.65 -0.34
N ALA A 193 33.78 -3.54 0.88
CA ALA A 193 33.82 -2.29 1.61
C ALA A 193 34.09 -2.48 3.10
N PRO A 194 35.01 -1.70 3.69
CA PRO A 194 35.12 -1.61 5.13
C PRO A 194 33.91 -0.84 5.69
N LEU A 195 33.33 -1.40 6.74
CA LEU A 195 32.25 -0.79 7.52
C LEU A 195 32.76 -0.64 8.95
N LEU A 196 32.60 0.55 9.52
CA LEU A 196 32.87 0.78 10.92
C LEU A 196 31.52 0.92 11.61
N THR A 197 31.29 0.10 12.64
CA THR A 197 30.11 0.35 13.46
C THR A 197 30.28 1.65 14.21
N TYR A 198 29.18 2.36 14.40
CA TYR A 198 29.19 3.49 15.30
C TYR A 198 29.31 2.94 16.74
N PRO A 199 30.19 3.49 17.58
CA PRO A 199 30.19 3.10 18.98
C PRO A 199 28.83 3.44 19.58
N GLN A 200 28.17 2.47 20.23
CA GLN A 200 26.94 2.75 20.96
C GLN A 200 27.27 3.73 22.09
N THR A 201 26.88 4.98 21.93
CA THR A 201 26.64 5.83 23.09
C THR A 201 25.45 5.24 23.83
N ARG A 202 25.64 4.82 25.09
CA ARG A 202 24.51 4.46 25.96
C ARG A 202 23.55 5.63 25.99
N GLN A 203 22.40 5.46 25.34
CA GLN A 203 21.28 6.37 25.52
C GLN A 203 20.62 6.02 26.85
N TYR A 204 20.52 7.02 27.73
CA TYR A 204 19.83 6.89 29.00
C TYR A 204 18.43 7.47 28.84
N PHE A 205 17.42 6.62 29.02
CA PHE A 205 16.02 7.03 29.05
C PHE A 205 15.55 7.05 30.49
N GLU A 206 14.90 8.13 30.90
CA GLU A 206 14.27 8.21 32.23
C GLU A 206 13.00 7.34 32.29
N ASP A 207 12.31 7.17 31.15
CA ASP A 207 11.09 6.38 31.01
C ASP A 207 11.40 5.00 30.42
N SER A 208 10.97 3.95 31.12
CA SER A 208 11.02 2.56 30.66
C SER A 208 10.29 2.33 29.33
N LEU A 209 9.24 3.11 29.04
CA LEU A 209 8.47 2.99 27.80
C LEU A 209 9.30 3.50 26.61
N GLU A 210 9.98 4.64 26.77
CA GLU A 210 10.92 5.16 25.77
C GLU A 210 12.12 4.24 25.57
N GLN A 211 12.64 3.64 26.65
CA GLN A 211 13.70 2.63 26.53
C GLN A 211 13.25 1.45 25.67
N ARG A 212 12.08 0.88 25.93
CA ARG A 212 11.55 -0.25 25.15
C ARG A 212 11.24 0.13 23.70
N ARG A 213 10.75 1.36 23.46
CA ARG A 213 10.60 1.91 22.10
C ARG A 213 11.94 1.91 21.37
N TRP A 214 12.98 2.43 22.01
CA TRP A 214 14.32 2.47 21.45
C TRP A 214 14.87 1.06 21.17
N GLU A 215 14.70 0.13 22.11
CA GLU A 215 15.10 -1.27 21.94
C GLU A 215 14.41 -1.94 20.74
N LEU A 216 13.12 -1.66 20.51
CA LEU A 216 12.42 -2.12 19.31
C LEU A 216 13.02 -1.48 18.04
N CYS A 217 13.29 -0.18 18.06
CA CYS A 217 13.87 0.56 16.93
C CYS A 217 15.30 0.09 16.59
N GLU A 218 16.05 -0.45 17.53
CA GLU A 218 17.37 -1.05 17.28
C GLU A 218 17.30 -2.36 16.50
N VAL A 219 16.18 -3.09 16.56
CA VAL A 219 15.99 -4.40 15.89
C VAL A 219 14.97 -4.37 14.76
N GLN A 220 14.22 -3.27 14.62
CA GLN A 220 13.18 -3.09 13.62
C GLN A 220 13.29 -1.72 12.96
N GLU A 221 13.35 -1.76 11.63
CA GLU A 221 13.41 -0.57 10.80
C GLU A 221 12.07 -0.25 10.11
N ALA A 222 12.01 0.87 9.39
CA ALA A 222 10.85 1.29 8.60
C ALA A 222 9.58 1.68 9.40
N LEU A 223 9.71 1.98 10.69
CA LEU A 223 8.61 2.49 11.53
C LEU A 223 8.47 4.03 11.48
N GLY A 224 9.27 4.72 10.65
CA GLY A 224 9.14 6.15 10.40
C GLY A 224 9.17 6.98 11.69
N PRO A 225 8.17 7.86 11.95
CA PRO A 225 8.16 8.72 13.13
C PRO A 225 8.21 8.00 14.48
N PHE A 226 7.89 6.70 14.56
CA PHE A 226 8.03 5.94 15.81
C PHE A 226 9.49 5.86 16.26
N CYS A 227 10.40 5.75 15.30
CA CYS A 227 11.83 5.60 15.52
C CYS A 227 12.61 6.87 15.19
N ASP A 228 11.94 8.03 15.10
CA ASP A 228 12.64 9.31 15.04
C ASP A 228 13.37 9.53 16.38
N GLU A 229 14.67 9.74 16.32
CA GLU A 229 15.52 9.95 17.49
C GLU A 229 15.29 11.32 18.13
N ARG A 230 14.99 12.34 17.31
CA ARG A 230 14.91 13.74 17.76
C ARG A 230 13.49 14.14 18.15
N HIS A 231 12.51 13.68 17.38
CA HIS A 231 11.10 14.04 17.55
C HIS A 231 10.21 12.79 17.40
N PRO A 232 10.33 11.80 18.31
CA PRO A 232 9.53 10.59 18.23
C PRO A 232 8.03 10.90 18.30
N ALA A 233 7.25 10.17 17.52
CA ALA A 233 5.80 10.14 17.67
C ALA A 233 5.43 9.56 19.05
N SER A 234 4.28 9.98 19.58
CA SER A 234 3.75 9.41 20.83
C SER A 234 3.62 7.89 20.71
N ILE A 235 4.16 7.17 21.70
CA ILE A 235 4.09 5.70 21.78
C ILE A 235 2.64 5.25 21.93
N ARG A 236 1.87 5.95 22.76
CA ARG A 236 0.46 5.63 23.08
C ARG A 236 -0.43 6.80 22.71
N PRO A 237 -0.71 7.00 21.41
CA PRO A 237 -1.63 8.05 20.99
C PRO A 237 -3.04 7.68 21.43
N GLU A 238 -3.72 8.61 22.09
CA GLU A 238 -5.10 8.44 22.54
C GLU A 238 -6.08 9.06 21.54
N PRO A 239 -7.11 8.31 21.09
CA PRO A 239 -8.10 8.84 20.18
C PRO A 239 -8.90 9.99 20.79
N GLN A 240 -9.19 11.00 19.97
CA GLN A 240 -10.05 12.08 20.39
C GLN A 240 -11.52 11.59 20.48
N PRO A 241 -12.29 12.02 21.50
CA PRO A 241 -13.71 11.70 21.57
C PRO A 241 -14.48 12.37 20.44
N LEU A 242 -15.55 11.72 19.98
CA LEU A 242 -16.43 12.25 18.94
C LEU A 242 -17.88 12.29 19.46
N PRO A 243 -18.46 13.47 19.72
CA PRO A 243 -19.83 13.59 20.21
C PRO A 243 -20.87 12.96 19.28
N HIS A 244 -22.00 12.52 19.84
CA HIS A 244 -23.14 11.97 19.09
C HIS A 244 -22.80 10.74 18.24
N THR A 245 -21.90 9.90 18.73
CA THR A 245 -21.50 8.64 18.06
C THR A 245 -21.62 7.42 18.98
N ASP A 246 -22.58 7.45 19.89
CA ASP A 246 -22.81 6.42 20.92
C ASP A 246 -23.05 5.02 20.31
N ILE A 247 -23.50 4.96 19.05
CA ILE A 247 -23.59 3.70 18.31
C ILE A 247 -22.26 2.94 18.26
N LEU A 248 -21.12 3.66 18.22
CA LEU A 248 -19.78 3.07 18.14
C LEU A 248 -19.35 2.40 19.45
N ASP A 249 -20.03 2.65 20.57
CA ASP A 249 -19.72 2.05 21.88
C ASP A 249 -19.96 0.53 21.89
N GLN A 250 -20.74 0.01 20.93
CA GLN A 250 -21.07 -1.41 20.79
C GLN A 250 -20.44 -2.06 19.54
N ILE A 251 -19.61 -1.31 18.80
CA ILE A 251 -19.04 -1.78 17.52
C ILE A 251 -17.60 -2.21 17.75
N PRO A 252 -17.27 -3.51 17.71
CA PRO A 252 -15.89 -3.96 17.67
C PRO A 252 -15.19 -3.46 16.41
N VAL A 253 -13.94 -3.05 16.56
CA VAL A 253 -13.05 -2.68 15.45
C VAL A 253 -11.91 -3.68 15.42
N ILE A 254 -11.82 -4.42 14.32
CA ILE A 254 -10.79 -5.45 14.11
C ILE A 254 -9.86 -4.98 13.01
N MET A 255 -8.60 -4.70 13.35
CA MET A 255 -7.55 -4.56 12.35
C MET A 255 -6.91 -5.91 12.11
N THR A 256 -6.95 -6.38 10.88
CA THR A 256 -6.24 -7.60 10.46
C THR A 256 -4.81 -7.24 10.13
N GLY A 257 -3.85 -7.99 10.67
CA GLY A 257 -2.43 -7.76 10.40
C GLY A 257 -1.60 -9.04 10.47
N GLY A 258 -0.32 -8.90 10.18
CA GLY A 258 0.63 -10.00 10.26
C GLY A 258 2.06 -9.50 10.37
N THR A 259 2.95 -10.06 9.56
CA THR A 259 4.39 -9.78 9.62
C THR A 259 4.80 -8.44 8.99
N ARG A 260 3.87 -7.68 8.39
CA ARG A 260 4.16 -6.41 7.68
C ARG A 260 4.13 -5.22 8.64
N ILE A 261 4.97 -5.27 9.67
CA ILE A 261 4.96 -4.32 10.79
C ILE A 261 5.04 -2.84 10.40
N ALA A 262 5.75 -2.48 9.33
CA ALA A 262 5.83 -1.10 8.85
C ALA A 262 4.46 -0.58 8.34
N TYR A 263 3.72 -1.43 7.62
CA TYR A 263 2.36 -1.11 7.19
C TYR A 263 1.45 -1.04 8.41
N LEU A 264 1.47 -2.07 9.26
CA LEU A 264 0.68 -2.13 10.49
C LEU A 264 0.86 -0.89 11.36
N TYR A 265 2.09 -0.47 11.65
CA TYR A 265 2.35 0.76 12.42
C TYR A 265 1.74 2.00 11.76
N THR A 266 1.87 2.12 10.43
CA THR A 266 1.34 3.25 9.69
C THR A 266 -0.20 3.30 9.78
N ALA A 267 -0.86 2.15 9.58
CA ALA A 267 -2.31 2.02 9.69
C ALA A 267 -2.80 2.29 11.12
N LEU A 268 -2.14 1.71 12.14
CA LEU A 268 -2.42 1.94 13.55
C LEU A 268 -2.28 3.41 13.94
N SER A 269 -1.22 4.06 13.48
CA SER A 269 -0.96 5.48 13.74
C SER A 269 -2.06 6.38 13.16
N ALA A 270 -2.57 6.05 11.98
CA ALA A 270 -3.70 6.75 11.39
C ALA A 270 -5.00 6.47 12.16
N LEU A 271 -5.25 5.20 12.49
CA LEU A 271 -6.44 4.76 13.22
C LEU A 271 -6.58 5.41 14.60
N LEU A 272 -5.51 5.43 15.39
CA LEU A 272 -5.51 5.99 16.75
C LEU A 272 -5.64 7.52 16.74
N LYS A 273 -5.25 8.19 15.64
CA LYS A 273 -5.46 9.63 15.47
C LYS A 273 -6.86 9.98 15.01
N ALA A 274 -7.64 9.04 14.48
CA ALA A 274 -8.99 9.28 14.00
C ALA A 274 -9.95 9.48 15.18
N PRO A 275 -10.61 10.65 15.31
CA PRO A 275 -11.59 10.89 16.36
C PRO A 275 -12.74 9.89 16.32
N GLY A 276 -13.13 9.38 17.49
CA GLY A 276 -14.27 8.47 17.65
C GLY A 276 -13.92 6.99 17.79
N LEU A 277 -12.65 6.59 17.63
CA LEU A 277 -12.24 5.21 17.95
C LEU A 277 -12.51 4.89 19.43
N ARG A 278 -13.16 3.75 19.70
CA ARG A 278 -13.32 3.22 21.06
C ARG A 278 -12.21 2.21 21.34
N LYS A 279 -11.14 2.65 22.00
CA LYS A 279 -9.94 1.82 22.24
C LYS A 279 -10.26 0.47 22.93
N HIS A 280 -11.24 0.45 23.83
CA HIS A 280 -11.68 -0.78 24.52
C HIS A 280 -12.39 -1.80 23.60
N ASN A 281 -12.90 -1.37 22.45
CA ASN A 281 -13.52 -2.21 21.42
C ASN A 281 -12.57 -2.52 20.25
N PHE A 282 -11.35 -1.96 20.28
CA PHE A 282 -10.38 -2.11 19.22
C PHE A 282 -9.41 -3.25 19.52
N LYS A 283 -9.21 -4.13 18.54
CA LYS A 283 -8.21 -5.19 18.60
C LYS A 283 -7.50 -5.37 17.26
N VAL A 284 -6.25 -5.82 17.35
CA VAL A 284 -5.51 -6.34 16.20
C VAL A 284 -5.66 -7.86 16.17
N PHE A 285 -6.23 -8.40 15.10
CA PHE A 285 -6.24 -9.82 14.84
C PHE A 285 -4.98 -10.15 14.04
N LEU A 286 -4.19 -11.11 14.51
CA LEU A 286 -2.88 -11.45 13.96
C LEU A 286 -2.90 -12.86 13.37
N GLY A 287 -2.45 -12.98 12.13
CA GLY A 287 -2.10 -14.26 11.52
C GLY A 287 -0.66 -14.63 11.86
N ASP A 288 0.16 -14.88 10.83
CA ASP A 288 1.62 -14.99 11.00
C ASP A 288 2.16 -13.69 11.63
N THR A 289 2.91 -13.79 12.72
CA THR A 289 3.41 -12.64 13.49
C THR A 289 4.88 -12.80 13.88
N SER A 290 5.48 -11.73 14.42
CA SER A 290 6.85 -11.73 14.93
C SER A 290 6.91 -11.11 16.34
N PRO A 291 7.96 -11.40 17.13
CA PRO A 291 8.15 -10.74 18.43
C PRO A 291 8.15 -9.21 18.35
N GLN A 292 8.67 -8.64 17.25
CA GLN A 292 8.67 -7.20 16.99
C GLN A 292 7.24 -6.64 16.83
N VAL A 293 6.36 -7.37 16.14
CA VAL A 293 4.94 -6.97 16.00
C VAL A 293 4.25 -6.97 17.36
N ILE A 294 4.46 -8.03 18.15
CA ILE A 294 3.89 -8.12 19.50
C ILE A 294 4.42 -7.00 20.39
N GLU A 295 5.72 -6.71 20.35
CA GLU A 295 6.30 -5.63 21.14
C GLU A 295 5.78 -4.26 20.73
N LEU A 296 5.61 -4.00 19.43
CA LEU A 296 4.98 -2.77 18.94
C LEU A 296 3.57 -2.60 19.53
N LEU A 297 2.74 -3.64 19.49
CA LEU A 297 1.37 -3.59 20.00
C LEU A 297 1.35 -3.38 21.52
N ASN A 298 2.25 -4.02 22.27
CA ASN A 298 2.41 -3.81 23.71
C ASN A 298 2.85 -2.38 24.06
N LEU A 299 3.79 -1.83 23.30
CA LEU A 299 4.24 -0.44 23.44
C LEU A 299 3.07 0.52 23.24
N MET A 300 2.30 0.32 22.16
CA MET A 300 1.15 1.16 21.82
C MET A 300 -0.09 0.92 22.70
N ASP A 301 -0.03 -0.04 23.64
CA ASP A 301 -1.15 -0.42 24.51
C ASP A 301 -2.39 -0.85 23.70
N ILE A 302 -2.16 -1.74 22.73
CA ILE A 302 -3.17 -2.27 21.82
C ILE A 302 -3.40 -3.75 22.12
N GLN A 303 -4.66 -4.10 22.34
CA GLN A 303 -5.05 -5.49 22.51
C GLN A 303 -4.98 -6.24 21.18
N TYR A 304 -4.54 -7.49 21.23
CA TYR A 304 -4.46 -8.34 20.06
C TYR A 304 -4.92 -9.77 20.33
N VAL A 305 -5.21 -10.50 19.26
CA VAL A 305 -5.56 -11.92 19.27
C VAL A 305 -4.82 -12.60 18.14
N GLU A 306 -4.16 -13.70 18.44
CA GLU A 306 -3.41 -14.49 17.47
C GLU A 306 -4.23 -15.68 16.96
N THR A 307 -4.06 -16.02 15.68
CA THR A 307 -4.60 -17.23 15.08
C THR A 307 -3.54 -17.95 14.26
N LEU A 308 -3.55 -19.28 14.33
CA LEU A 308 -2.67 -20.12 13.52
C LEU A 308 -3.36 -20.48 12.20
N VAL A 309 -2.72 -20.15 11.09
CA VAL A 309 -3.21 -20.47 9.74
C VAL A 309 -2.15 -21.22 8.94
N TYR A 310 -2.59 -22.17 8.12
CA TYR A 310 -1.70 -23.06 7.37
C TYR A 310 -1.86 -22.87 5.86
N GLY A 311 -0.81 -23.19 5.10
CA GLY A 311 -0.76 -23.03 3.64
C GLY A 311 -0.10 -21.71 3.23
N ASP A 312 -0.19 -21.38 1.94
CA ASP A 312 0.47 -20.22 1.35
C ASP A 312 -0.51 -19.39 0.51
N GLY A 313 -0.17 -18.12 0.27
CA GLY A 313 -0.96 -17.20 -0.55
C GLY A 313 -2.43 -17.14 -0.13
N ASN A 314 -3.33 -17.23 -1.10
CA ASN A 314 -4.77 -17.10 -0.87
C ASN A 314 -5.37 -18.26 -0.06
N VAL A 315 -4.75 -19.44 -0.03
CA VAL A 315 -5.19 -20.55 0.85
C VAL A 315 -5.08 -20.15 2.33
N LYS A 316 -3.97 -19.49 2.69
CA LYS A 316 -3.75 -18.99 4.05
C LYS A 316 -4.65 -17.80 4.35
N LEU A 317 -4.75 -16.83 3.42
CA LEU A 317 -5.57 -15.63 3.58
C LEU A 317 -7.06 -15.98 3.76
N PHE A 318 -7.56 -16.93 2.99
CA PHE A 318 -8.95 -17.41 3.09
C PHE A 318 -9.26 -18.01 4.46
N GLN A 319 -8.36 -18.82 5.02
CA GLN A 319 -8.50 -19.35 6.39
C GLN A 319 -8.39 -18.24 7.44
N TYR A 320 -7.51 -17.27 7.21
CA TYR A 320 -7.27 -16.17 8.13
C TYR A 320 -8.50 -15.28 8.33
N TYR A 321 -9.14 -14.82 7.24
CA TYR A 321 -10.37 -14.03 7.36
C TYR A 321 -11.54 -14.83 7.92
N ARG A 322 -11.65 -16.13 7.60
CA ARG A 322 -12.61 -17.03 8.26
C ARG A 322 -12.42 -17.03 9.78
N SER A 323 -11.18 -17.15 10.26
CA SER A 323 -10.87 -17.11 11.69
C SER A 323 -11.16 -15.75 12.32
N ALA A 324 -10.89 -14.64 11.62
CA ALA A 324 -11.21 -13.30 12.10
C ALA A 324 -12.73 -13.11 12.27
N TYR A 325 -13.50 -13.57 11.30
CA TYR A 325 -14.97 -13.53 11.33
C TYR A 325 -15.55 -14.43 12.42
N GLN A 326 -14.99 -15.63 12.58
CA GLN A 326 -15.36 -16.53 13.67
C GLN A 326 -15.09 -15.90 15.04
N TYR A 327 -13.91 -15.32 15.22
CA TYR A 327 -13.55 -14.62 16.47
C TYR A 327 -14.54 -13.50 16.80
N VAL A 328 -14.95 -12.71 15.81
CA VAL A 328 -15.94 -11.65 16.00
C VAL A 328 -17.30 -12.23 16.38
N ALA A 329 -17.77 -13.26 15.67
CA ALA A 329 -19.04 -13.90 15.93
C ALA A 329 -19.14 -14.49 17.35
N ASP A 330 -18.02 -15.04 17.87
CA ASP A 330 -17.94 -15.67 19.18
C ASP A 330 -17.74 -14.66 20.31
N SER A 331 -16.90 -13.64 20.09
CA SER A 331 -16.49 -12.70 21.15
C SER A 331 -17.45 -11.51 21.30
N TYR A 332 -18.22 -11.19 20.26
CA TYR A 332 -19.14 -10.06 20.23
C TYR A 332 -20.55 -10.47 19.74
N PRO A 333 -21.19 -11.46 20.36
CA PRO A 333 -22.44 -12.05 19.84
C PRO A 333 -23.60 -11.06 19.77
N GLU A 334 -23.61 -10.05 20.63
CA GLU A 334 -24.66 -9.02 20.72
C GLU A 334 -24.34 -7.75 19.94
N ALA A 335 -23.15 -7.65 19.33
CA ALA A 335 -22.76 -6.44 18.60
C ALA A 335 -23.67 -6.22 17.37
N PRO A 336 -24.06 -4.97 17.06
CA PRO A 336 -24.87 -4.67 15.88
C PRO A 336 -24.20 -5.00 14.56
N ALA A 337 -22.92 -4.72 14.51
CA ALA A 337 -22.04 -4.85 13.37
C ALA A 337 -20.60 -4.84 13.89
N ALA A 338 -19.66 -5.23 13.05
CA ALA A 338 -18.22 -5.14 13.32
C ALA A 338 -17.53 -4.40 12.18
N ILE A 339 -16.54 -3.57 12.52
CA ILE A 339 -15.68 -2.89 11.54
C ILE A 339 -14.41 -3.72 11.35
N PHE A 340 -14.01 -3.94 10.10
CA PHE A 340 -12.76 -4.58 9.70
C PHE A 340 -11.88 -3.61 8.93
N MET A 341 -10.58 -3.66 9.21
CA MET A 341 -9.54 -2.89 8.51
C MET A 341 -8.33 -3.75 8.26
N ASP A 342 -7.59 -3.47 7.19
CA ASP A 342 -6.33 -4.16 6.90
C ASP A 342 -5.14 -3.29 7.34
N GLU A 343 -4.00 -3.94 7.60
CA GLU A 343 -2.76 -3.29 8.06
C GLU A 343 -2.13 -2.33 7.04
N ASP A 344 -2.63 -2.28 5.80
CA ASP A 344 -2.12 -1.47 4.69
C ASP A 344 -3.11 -0.40 4.18
N VAL A 345 -3.97 0.06 5.10
CA VAL A 345 -5.00 1.06 4.84
C VAL A 345 -4.73 2.34 5.63
N GLU A 346 -4.77 3.48 4.93
CA GLU A 346 -4.70 4.82 5.51
C GLU A 346 -6.11 5.39 5.69
N LEU A 347 -6.35 6.10 6.79
CA LEU A 347 -7.67 6.59 7.18
C LEU A 347 -7.79 8.12 7.10
N SER A 348 -8.95 8.58 6.65
CA SER A 348 -9.42 9.96 6.78
C SER A 348 -9.75 10.29 8.26
N PRO A 349 -9.55 11.55 8.70
CA PRO A 349 -9.92 11.98 10.05
C PRO A 349 -11.44 11.91 10.34
N ASP A 350 -12.32 11.85 9.34
CA ASP A 350 -13.78 11.70 9.55
C ASP A 350 -14.28 10.25 9.50
N TYR A 351 -13.41 9.24 9.38
CA TYR A 351 -13.81 7.85 9.16
C TYR A 351 -14.87 7.33 10.15
N PHE A 352 -14.67 7.51 11.47
CA PHE A 352 -15.65 7.05 12.47
C PHE A 352 -16.93 7.90 12.49
N SER A 353 -16.86 9.17 12.10
CA SER A 353 -18.03 10.02 11.89
C SER A 353 -18.86 9.55 10.70
N LEU A 354 -18.21 9.05 9.65
CA LEU A 354 -18.88 8.43 8.50
C LEU A 354 -19.52 7.11 8.93
N MET A 355 -18.77 6.24 9.60
CA MET A 355 -19.27 4.92 10.02
C MET A 355 -20.43 5.00 10.99
N SER A 356 -20.43 5.96 11.93
CA SER A 356 -21.56 6.15 12.84
C SER A 356 -22.86 6.53 12.12
N GLN A 357 -22.77 7.18 10.96
CA GLN A 357 -23.90 7.54 10.11
C GLN A 357 -24.33 6.41 9.17
N MET A 358 -23.40 5.57 8.70
CA MET A 358 -23.66 4.50 7.73
C MET A 358 -24.10 3.19 8.37
N ILE A 359 -23.53 2.78 9.51
CA ILE A 359 -23.85 1.50 10.17
C ILE A 359 -25.37 1.31 10.44
N PRO A 360 -26.16 2.33 10.84
CA PRO A 360 -27.61 2.19 10.99
C PRO A 360 -28.32 1.67 9.73
N LEU A 361 -27.80 1.98 8.53
CA LEU A 361 -28.39 1.54 7.26
C LEU A 361 -28.44 0.03 7.13
N LEU A 362 -27.44 -0.69 7.68
CA LEU A 362 -27.37 -2.16 7.67
C LEU A 362 -28.56 -2.82 8.39
N ARG A 363 -29.17 -2.13 9.34
CA ARG A 363 -30.35 -2.61 10.06
C ARG A 363 -31.67 -2.12 9.44
N ILE A 364 -31.65 -0.95 8.82
CA ILE A 364 -32.85 -0.33 8.23
C ILE A 364 -33.24 -1.03 6.93
N ASP A 365 -32.26 -1.47 6.14
CA ASP A 365 -32.50 -2.11 4.85
C ASP A 365 -31.70 -3.43 4.73
N PRO A 366 -32.37 -4.60 4.80
CA PRO A 366 -31.70 -5.91 4.73
C PRO A 366 -31.10 -6.21 3.35
N THR A 367 -31.39 -5.38 2.34
CA THR A 367 -30.73 -5.46 1.04
C THR A 367 -29.34 -4.81 1.05
N ILE A 368 -28.90 -4.20 2.15
CA ILE A 368 -27.53 -3.70 2.34
C ILE A 368 -26.76 -4.73 3.18
N TYR A 369 -25.71 -5.31 2.62
CA TYR A 369 -24.87 -6.26 3.36
C TYR A 369 -23.62 -5.62 3.97
N CYS A 370 -23.12 -4.54 3.38
CA CYS A 370 -21.94 -3.84 3.87
C CYS A 370 -22.03 -2.31 3.77
N VAL A 371 -21.25 -1.64 4.62
CA VAL A 371 -20.91 -0.23 4.46
C VAL A 371 -19.39 -0.12 4.47
N THR A 372 -18.80 0.69 3.60
CA THR A 372 -17.33 0.76 3.47
C THR A 372 -16.84 2.19 3.35
N GLY A 373 -15.63 2.45 3.87
CA GLY A 373 -14.97 3.74 3.76
C GLY A 373 -14.37 3.98 2.38
N PHE A 374 -14.25 2.95 1.54
CA PHE A 374 -13.69 3.08 0.20
C PHE A 374 -14.77 3.51 -0.80
N GLY A 375 -14.53 4.62 -1.48
CA GLY A 375 -15.43 5.16 -2.50
C GLY A 375 -15.24 4.45 -3.83
N ALA A 376 -16.09 3.46 -4.13
CA ALA A 376 -16.09 2.80 -5.44
C ALA A 376 -16.25 3.86 -6.55
N ALA A 377 -15.31 3.89 -7.50
CA ALA A 377 -15.15 4.90 -8.55
C ALA A 377 -14.65 6.30 -8.15
N SER A 378 -14.16 6.50 -6.91
CA SER A 378 -13.41 7.71 -6.55
C SER A 378 -12.04 7.65 -7.24
N THR A 379 -11.93 8.30 -8.40
CA THR A 379 -10.70 8.37 -9.18
C THR A 379 -10.37 9.84 -9.40
N GLN A 380 -9.12 10.15 -9.74
CA GLN A 380 -8.73 11.53 -10.03
C GLN A 380 -9.48 12.13 -11.23
N SER A 381 -10.10 11.29 -12.05
CA SER A 381 -10.83 11.68 -13.27
C SER A 381 -12.28 12.07 -13.02
N PHE A 382 -12.83 11.80 -11.83
CA PHE A 382 -14.20 12.11 -11.46
C PHE A 382 -14.26 12.83 -10.12
N TYR A 383 -15.20 13.78 -10.02
CA TYR A 383 -15.48 14.52 -8.81
C TYR A 383 -16.33 13.68 -7.84
N GLY A 384 -15.95 13.67 -6.57
CA GLY A 384 -16.78 13.12 -5.48
C GLY A 384 -17.20 14.22 -4.53
N GLU A 385 -18.44 14.17 -4.03
CA GLU A 385 -18.87 15.03 -2.94
C GLU A 385 -18.55 14.37 -1.59
N ASP A 386 -17.96 15.13 -0.66
CA ASP A 386 -17.59 14.58 0.64
C ASP A 386 -18.80 14.25 1.53
N ASP A 387 -19.98 14.81 1.29
CA ASP A 387 -21.18 14.59 2.09
C ASP A 387 -22.20 13.62 1.45
N LYS A 388 -21.81 12.90 0.39
CA LYS A 388 -22.69 11.99 -0.38
C LYS A 388 -22.27 10.54 -0.33
N LEU A 389 -23.28 9.68 -0.34
CA LEU A 389 -23.16 8.23 -0.47
C LEU A 389 -23.78 7.72 -1.79
N LYS A 390 -23.32 6.54 -2.19
CA LYS A 390 -23.87 5.73 -3.28
C LYS A 390 -24.14 4.32 -2.78
N ARG A 391 -25.07 3.65 -3.44
CA ARG A 391 -25.35 2.23 -3.27
C ARG A 391 -24.85 1.48 -4.49
N VAL A 392 -24.05 0.43 -4.28
CA VAL A 392 -23.38 -0.33 -5.33
C VAL A 392 -23.22 -1.81 -4.97
N SER A 393 -23.38 -2.69 -5.95
CA SER A 393 -22.88 -4.05 -5.93
C SER A 393 -21.36 -4.02 -6.04
N SER A 394 -20.68 -4.51 -5.00
CA SER A 394 -19.23 -4.50 -4.87
C SER A 394 -18.85 -5.53 -3.81
N GLN A 395 -17.60 -5.97 -3.79
CA GLN A 395 -16.98 -6.58 -2.61
C GLN A 395 -16.96 -5.58 -1.44
N VAL A 396 -16.57 -6.05 -0.25
CA VAL A 396 -16.46 -5.24 0.96
C VAL A 396 -15.38 -4.15 0.87
N LEU A 397 -14.38 -4.34 0.01
CA LEU A 397 -13.23 -3.44 -0.18
C LEU A 397 -12.47 -3.26 1.14
N TRP A 398 -12.04 -2.04 1.47
CA TRP A 398 -11.25 -1.74 2.66
C TRP A 398 -12.02 -0.90 3.68
N GLY A 399 -11.75 -1.10 4.98
CA GLY A 399 -12.34 -0.29 6.05
C GLY A 399 -13.86 -0.38 6.04
N TYR A 400 -14.40 -1.57 6.22
CA TYR A 400 -15.82 -1.88 6.05
C TYR A 400 -16.47 -2.36 7.33
N ALA A 401 -17.80 -2.32 7.39
CA ALA A 401 -18.59 -2.89 8.46
C ALA A 401 -19.63 -3.87 7.93
N LEU A 402 -19.82 -4.96 8.66
CA LEU A 402 -20.78 -6.04 8.40
C LEU A 402 -21.64 -6.30 9.63
N THR A 403 -22.90 -6.73 9.43
CA THR A 403 -23.72 -7.22 10.54
C THR A 403 -23.23 -8.59 11.02
N LEU A 404 -23.47 -8.88 12.30
CA LEU A 404 -23.15 -10.19 12.87
C LEU A 404 -23.96 -11.32 12.22
N ASP A 405 -25.18 -11.01 11.77
CA ASP A 405 -26.02 -11.99 11.05
C ASP A 405 -25.43 -12.36 9.69
N PHE A 406 -24.92 -11.37 8.93
CA PHE A 406 -24.23 -11.62 7.68
C PHE A 406 -22.90 -12.37 7.90
N ILE A 407 -22.13 -12.02 8.95
CA ILE A 407 -20.92 -12.76 9.31
C ILE A 407 -21.25 -14.24 9.59
N ARG A 408 -22.29 -14.51 10.38
CA ARG A 408 -22.73 -15.89 10.67
C ARG A 408 -23.23 -16.62 9.43
N GLU A 409 -23.88 -15.92 8.51
CA GLU A 409 -24.27 -16.46 7.21
C GLU A 409 -23.05 -16.84 6.37
N ALA A 410 -22.10 -15.93 6.20
CA ALA A 410 -20.86 -16.19 5.49
C ALA A 410 -20.10 -17.38 6.10
N LEU A 411 -20.02 -17.48 7.43
CA LEU A 411 -19.36 -18.59 8.12
C LEU A 411 -20.05 -19.95 7.90
N ARG A 412 -21.37 -19.99 7.70
CA ARG A 412 -22.12 -21.23 7.38
C ARG A 412 -21.82 -21.70 5.95
N GLU A 413 -21.76 -20.77 5.01
CA GLU A 413 -21.45 -21.06 3.60
C GLU A 413 -19.95 -21.29 3.36
N TRP A 414 -19.09 -20.81 4.28
CA TRP A 414 -17.63 -20.87 4.12
C TRP A 414 -17.14 -22.32 3.97
N PRO A 415 -16.45 -22.67 2.85
CA PRO A 415 -15.94 -24.00 2.63
C PRO A 415 -15.06 -24.48 3.78
N THR A 416 -15.27 -25.73 4.20
CA THR A 416 -14.47 -26.36 5.26
C THR A 416 -13.10 -26.87 4.75
N SER A 417 -12.92 -26.92 3.42
CA SER A 417 -11.67 -27.35 2.80
C SER A 417 -10.54 -26.36 3.05
N ARG A 418 -9.45 -26.84 3.67
CA ARG A 418 -8.21 -26.06 3.88
C ARG A 418 -7.34 -25.91 2.63
N LYS A 419 -7.82 -26.33 1.47
CA LYS A 419 -7.12 -26.19 0.18
C LYS A 419 -7.79 -25.18 -0.75
N TYR A 420 -8.84 -24.50 -0.28
CA TYR A 420 -9.57 -23.54 -1.09
C TYR A 420 -8.69 -22.32 -1.37
N ASN A 421 -8.41 -22.06 -2.64
CA ASN A 421 -7.43 -21.07 -3.09
C ASN A 421 -8.12 -19.96 -3.89
N VAL A 422 -8.82 -19.06 -3.20
CA VAL A 422 -9.56 -17.95 -3.79
C VAL A 422 -9.37 -16.68 -2.96
N ILE A 423 -9.65 -15.53 -3.55
CA ILE A 423 -9.70 -14.27 -2.81
C ILE A 423 -10.99 -14.26 -1.98
N TYR A 424 -10.88 -13.98 -0.67
CA TYR A 424 -11.96 -14.22 0.29
C TYR A 424 -13.18 -13.33 0.08
N ASP A 425 -12.94 -12.06 -0.24
CA ASP A 425 -13.94 -11.03 -0.48
C ASP A 425 -14.65 -11.23 -1.82
N LEU A 426 -13.91 -11.63 -2.87
CA LEU A 426 -14.52 -12.10 -4.11
C LEU A 426 -15.38 -13.34 -3.89
N TRP A 427 -14.90 -14.32 -3.11
CA TRP A 427 -15.70 -15.51 -2.79
C TRP A 427 -16.98 -15.14 -2.02
N MET A 428 -16.90 -14.25 -1.03
CA MET A 428 -18.08 -13.76 -0.31
C MET A 428 -19.05 -13.08 -1.26
N PHE A 429 -18.55 -12.25 -2.17
CA PHE A 429 -19.35 -11.56 -3.17
C PHE A 429 -20.09 -12.55 -4.08
N ASP A 430 -19.37 -13.54 -4.62
CA ASP A 430 -19.94 -14.51 -5.58
C ASP A 430 -20.87 -15.53 -4.92
N ASN A 431 -20.67 -15.87 -3.63
CA ASN A 431 -21.33 -17.03 -3.01
C ASN A 431 -22.27 -16.67 -1.86
N VAL A 432 -22.12 -15.50 -1.24
CA VAL A 432 -22.88 -15.12 -0.04
C VAL A 432 -23.73 -13.89 -0.30
N VAL A 433 -23.21 -12.85 -0.97
CA VAL A 433 -23.89 -11.54 -1.07
C VAL A 433 -25.28 -11.61 -1.72
N ASP A 434 -25.48 -12.51 -2.70
CA ASP A 434 -26.72 -12.62 -3.47
C ASP A 434 -27.12 -11.26 -4.09
N ASN A 435 -28.36 -10.78 -3.90
CA ASN A 435 -28.84 -9.52 -4.49
C ASN A 435 -28.59 -8.29 -3.59
N ARG A 436 -27.75 -8.42 -2.56
CA ARG A 436 -27.45 -7.34 -1.63
C ARG A 436 -26.34 -6.44 -2.15
N GLU A 437 -26.32 -5.20 -1.69
CA GLU A 437 -25.34 -4.20 -2.11
C GLU A 437 -24.61 -3.59 -0.92
N CYS A 438 -23.52 -2.90 -1.20
CA CYS A 438 -22.81 -2.07 -0.26
C CYS A 438 -23.22 -0.60 -0.39
N VAL A 439 -23.08 0.15 0.70
CA VAL A 439 -23.08 1.62 0.66
C VAL A 439 -21.65 2.13 0.73
N VAL A 440 -21.29 3.01 -0.20
CA VAL A 440 -19.95 3.59 -0.36
C VAL A 440 -20.05 5.13 -0.35
N PRO A 441 -19.05 5.86 0.16
CA PRO A 441 -18.99 7.31 0.00
C PRO A 441 -18.58 7.68 -1.44
N GLU A 442 -18.92 8.88 -1.91
CA GLU A 442 -18.39 9.35 -3.19
C GLU A 442 -16.90 9.73 -3.13
N MET A 443 -16.47 10.29 -1.99
CA MET A 443 -15.06 10.54 -1.67
C MET A 443 -14.58 9.51 -0.65
N SER A 444 -13.48 8.83 -0.96
CA SER A 444 -12.91 7.80 -0.10
C SER A 444 -12.47 8.36 1.26
N ARG A 445 -12.71 7.55 2.30
CA ARG A 445 -12.21 7.73 3.68
C ARG A 445 -11.11 6.76 4.02
N VAL A 446 -10.82 5.84 3.11
CA VAL A 446 -9.71 4.91 3.23
C VAL A 446 -8.95 4.80 1.91
N ARG A 447 -7.64 4.64 1.99
CA ARG A 447 -6.76 4.42 0.83
C ARG A 447 -5.89 3.22 1.10
N HIS A 448 -5.89 2.27 0.17
CA HIS A 448 -4.97 1.15 0.20
C HIS A 448 -3.60 1.58 -0.33
N PHE A 449 -2.56 1.43 0.49
CA PHE A 449 -1.18 1.82 0.14
C PHE A 449 -0.21 0.65 0.08
N GLY A 450 -0.63 -0.55 0.46
CA GLY A 450 0.21 -1.74 0.48
C GLY A 450 0.48 -2.32 -0.91
N ALA A 451 1.72 -2.73 -1.15
CA ALA A 451 2.01 -3.74 -2.17
C ALA A 451 1.99 -5.11 -1.49
N GLY A 452 1.26 -6.08 -2.07
CA GLY A 452 0.99 -7.35 -1.40
C GLY A 452 0.65 -8.49 -2.36
N GLN A 453 0.06 -9.55 -1.80
CA GLN A 453 -0.19 -10.83 -2.49
C GLN A 453 -1.06 -10.69 -3.74
N ASN A 454 -2.13 -9.90 -3.67
CA ASN A 454 -3.14 -9.77 -4.73
C ASN A 454 -3.17 -8.38 -5.37
N THR A 455 -2.23 -7.49 -5.01
CA THR A 455 -2.17 -6.13 -5.54
C THR A 455 -0.99 -6.00 -6.48
N LEU A 456 -1.26 -6.04 -7.78
CA LEU A 456 -0.24 -5.80 -8.81
C LEU A 456 0.24 -4.34 -8.74
N GLY A 457 1.51 -4.09 -9.05
CA GLY A 457 2.09 -2.75 -9.02
C GLY A 457 1.35 -1.75 -9.92
N PHE A 458 0.84 -2.23 -11.05
CA PHE A 458 0.00 -1.44 -11.96
C PHE A 458 -1.30 -0.95 -11.32
N ASP A 459 -2.09 -1.85 -10.71
CA ASP A 459 -3.36 -1.47 -10.10
C ASP A 459 -3.14 -0.53 -8.91
N LEU A 460 -2.07 -0.78 -8.16
CA LEU A 460 -1.62 0.09 -7.06
C LEU A 460 -1.31 1.51 -7.56
N GLU A 461 -0.49 1.65 -8.60
CA GLU A 461 -0.09 2.95 -9.16
C GLU A 461 -1.27 3.69 -9.80
N LYS A 462 -2.08 3.00 -10.60
CA LYS A 462 -3.15 3.66 -11.37
C LYS A 462 -4.38 3.98 -10.53
N PHE A 463 -4.83 3.05 -9.69
CA PHE A 463 -6.15 3.12 -9.06
C PHE A 463 -6.13 3.33 -7.55
N PHE A 464 -5.21 2.70 -6.82
CA PHE A 464 -5.28 2.71 -5.35
C PHE A 464 -4.50 3.85 -4.71
N LEU A 465 -3.22 4.06 -5.04
CA LEU A 465 -2.41 5.14 -4.46
C LEU A 465 -2.90 6.54 -4.84
N THR A 466 -3.52 6.66 -6.01
CA THR A 466 -4.09 7.90 -6.55
C THR A 466 -5.42 8.29 -5.90
N THR A 467 -6.00 7.41 -5.08
CA THR A 467 -7.25 7.65 -4.35
C THR A 467 -7.10 8.87 -3.45
N GLN A 468 -8.03 9.81 -3.58
CA GLN A 468 -8.07 11.01 -2.75
C GLN A 468 -8.86 10.74 -1.47
N LEU A 469 -8.29 11.14 -0.33
CA LEU A 469 -8.94 11.06 0.96
C LEU A 469 -9.56 12.40 1.34
N VAL A 470 -10.72 12.33 2.00
CA VAL A 470 -11.21 13.45 2.80
C VAL A 470 -10.17 13.80 3.87
N ASN A 471 -9.97 15.09 4.12
CA ASN A 471 -8.97 15.60 5.06
C ASN A 471 -9.54 16.53 6.13
N LYS A 472 -10.88 16.58 6.27
CA LYS A 472 -11.60 17.41 7.22
C LYS A 472 -12.53 16.56 8.08
N THR A 473 -12.92 17.09 9.25
CA THR A 473 -13.84 16.45 10.20
C THR A 473 -15.23 17.10 10.17
N GLY A 474 -16.19 16.55 10.92
CA GLY A 474 -17.50 17.18 11.12
C GLY A 474 -18.46 17.13 9.93
N ILE A 475 -18.29 16.16 9.04
CA ILE A 475 -19.12 16.00 7.84
C ILE A 475 -20.42 15.28 8.20
N LYS A 476 -21.55 15.93 7.89
CA LYS A 476 -22.88 15.33 7.95
C LYS A 476 -23.27 14.82 6.57
N ILE A 477 -23.57 13.54 6.46
CA ILE A 477 -24.06 12.95 5.21
C ILE A 477 -25.47 13.47 4.94
N THR A 478 -25.66 14.00 3.73
CA THR A 478 -26.90 14.71 3.38
C THR A 478 -27.92 13.87 2.62
N ASN A 479 -27.61 12.62 2.28
CA ASN A 479 -28.48 11.77 1.47
C ASN A 479 -28.70 10.35 2.05
N LEU A 480 -28.67 10.20 3.37
CA LEU A 480 -28.91 8.91 4.05
C LEU A 480 -30.29 8.32 3.68
N GLU A 481 -31.34 9.14 3.57
CA GLU A 481 -32.68 8.66 3.21
C GLU A 481 -32.79 8.08 1.78
N GLU A 482 -31.82 8.36 0.92
CA GLU A 482 -31.78 7.82 -0.44
C GLU A 482 -31.25 6.38 -0.49
N MET A 483 -30.52 5.93 0.53
CA MET A 483 -29.79 4.65 0.52
C MET A 483 -30.67 3.40 0.50
N PRO A 484 -31.86 3.36 1.14
CA PRO A 484 -32.74 2.21 1.00
C PRO A 484 -33.06 1.92 -0.47
N HIS A 485 -32.98 0.66 -0.89
CA HIS A 485 -33.01 0.23 -2.30
C HIS A 485 -34.13 0.91 -3.10
N LYS A 486 -35.36 0.89 -2.58
CA LYS A 486 -36.55 1.52 -3.20
C LYS A 486 -36.39 3.02 -3.44
N ASN A 487 -35.74 3.73 -2.52
CA ASN A 487 -35.52 5.18 -2.62
C ASN A 487 -34.39 5.48 -3.62
N TRP A 488 -33.33 4.67 -3.60
CA TRP A 488 -32.24 4.77 -4.56
C TRP A 488 -32.74 4.53 -5.99
N SER A 489 -33.49 3.46 -6.24
CA SER A 489 -34.07 3.19 -7.56
C SER A 489 -35.00 4.30 -8.03
N LYS A 490 -35.82 4.87 -7.14
CA LYS A 490 -36.68 6.03 -7.47
C LYS A 490 -35.86 7.25 -7.86
N LYS A 491 -34.74 7.51 -7.19
CA LYS A 491 -33.82 8.59 -7.54
C LYS A 491 -33.24 8.36 -8.93
N ILE A 492 -32.70 7.17 -9.21
CA ILE A 492 -32.14 6.82 -10.52
C ILE A 492 -33.18 7.02 -11.63
N ILE A 493 -34.40 6.50 -11.46
CA ILE A 493 -35.51 6.69 -12.41
C ILE A 493 -35.78 8.18 -12.69
N ARG A 494 -35.92 8.99 -11.63
CA ARG A 494 -36.19 10.44 -11.76
C ARG A 494 -35.07 11.19 -12.48
N GLU A 495 -33.83 10.79 -12.26
CA GLU A 495 -32.66 11.41 -12.87
C GLU A 495 -32.52 10.98 -14.34
N LEU A 496 -32.71 9.70 -14.65
CA LEU A 496 -32.70 9.18 -16.01
C LEU A 496 -33.82 9.78 -16.88
N GLN A 497 -35.01 10.03 -16.31
CA GLN A 497 -36.11 10.72 -17.02
C GLN A 497 -35.77 12.15 -17.47
N LYS A 498 -34.85 12.81 -16.76
CA LYS A 498 -34.41 14.18 -17.06
C LYS A 498 -33.07 14.21 -17.80
N ALA A 499 -32.44 13.05 -17.99
CA ALA A 499 -31.10 12.96 -18.51
C ALA A 499 -31.06 13.24 -20.02
N THR A 500 -30.09 14.03 -20.44
CA THR A 500 -29.78 14.18 -21.87
C THR A 500 -28.97 12.97 -22.33
N VAL A 501 -29.45 12.29 -23.38
CA VAL A 501 -28.76 11.13 -23.95
C VAL A 501 -27.49 11.58 -24.67
N LEU A 502 -26.37 10.93 -24.33
CA LEU A 502 -25.09 11.11 -25.02
C LEU A 502 -24.89 9.98 -26.02
N GLU A 503 -24.55 10.34 -27.25
CA GLU A 503 -24.15 9.41 -28.31
C GLU A 503 -22.74 9.75 -28.81
N GLY A 504 -22.02 8.73 -29.27
CA GLY A 504 -20.69 8.87 -29.85
C GLY A 504 -19.67 7.94 -29.20
N ASN A 505 -18.39 8.23 -29.44
CA ASN A 505 -17.29 7.44 -28.94
C ASN A 505 -16.89 7.90 -27.53
N PRO A 506 -17.09 7.08 -26.48
CA PRO A 506 -16.79 7.45 -25.11
C PRO A 506 -15.30 7.63 -24.85
N CYS A 507 -14.42 7.22 -25.77
CA CYS A 507 -12.98 7.41 -25.66
C CYS A 507 -12.49 8.75 -26.19
N GLU A 508 -13.36 9.57 -26.78
CA GLU A 508 -12.95 10.90 -27.24
C GLU A 508 -12.62 11.83 -26.07
N LYS A 509 -11.59 12.66 -26.26
CA LYS A 509 -11.10 13.56 -25.22
C LYS A 509 -12.21 14.49 -24.74
N GLY A 510 -12.51 14.43 -23.44
CA GLY A 510 -13.53 15.25 -22.81
C GLY A 510 -14.97 14.89 -23.18
N PHE A 511 -15.23 13.69 -23.72
CA PHE A 511 -16.57 13.26 -24.11
C PHE A 511 -17.62 13.44 -23.00
N PHE A 512 -17.23 13.13 -21.74
CA PHE A 512 -18.08 13.34 -20.56
C PHE A 512 -17.85 14.68 -19.84
N HIS A 513 -16.63 15.23 -19.86
CA HIS A 513 -16.27 16.46 -19.12
C HIS A 513 -16.67 17.76 -19.83
N ASN A 514 -16.70 17.78 -21.16
CA ASN A 514 -16.96 18.98 -21.97
C ASN A 514 -18.46 19.19 -22.20
N ARG A 515 -19.23 19.22 -21.10
CA ARG A 515 -20.67 19.45 -21.10
C ARG A 515 -21.04 20.63 -20.18
N PRO A 516 -22.19 21.31 -20.41
CA PRO A 516 -22.76 22.21 -19.43
C PRO A 516 -23.31 21.46 -18.21
N ASN A 517 -23.70 22.19 -17.16
CA ASN A 517 -24.31 21.60 -15.98
C ASN A 517 -25.63 20.91 -16.36
N GLY A 518 -25.84 19.71 -15.83
CA GLY A 518 -27.01 18.91 -16.18
C GLY A 518 -26.84 17.43 -15.83
N THR A 519 -27.91 16.67 -16.07
CA THR A 519 -27.91 15.22 -15.95
C THR A 519 -27.80 14.60 -17.33
N TYR A 520 -26.91 13.63 -17.49
CA TYR A 520 -26.61 12.95 -18.73
C TYR A 520 -26.68 11.43 -18.55
N VAL A 521 -27.03 10.73 -19.62
CA VAL A 521 -27.03 9.28 -19.68
C VAL A 521 -26.28 8.80 -20.92
N PHE A 522 -25.46 7.78 -20.76
CA PHE A 522 -24.79 7.09 -21.86
C PHE A 522 -25.14 5.60 -21.79
N PHE A 523 -25.75 5.10 -22.87
CA PHE A 523 -26.13 3.70 -22.98
C PHE A 523 -25.05 2.91 -23.69
N TYR A 524 -24.59 1.82 -23.08
CA TYR A 524 -23.66 0.88 -23.68
C TYR A 524 -24.31 -0.50 -23.76
N TYR A 525 -23.89 -1.30 -24.73
CA TYR A 525 -24.42 -2.64 -24.89
C TYR A 525 -23.89 -3.55 -23.79
N LEU A 526 -24.80 -4.20 -23.07
CA LEU A 526 -24.50 -5.17 -22.01
C LEU A 526 -25.53 -6.29 -22.04
N GLU A 527 -25.03 -7.51 -22.10
CA GLU A 527 -25.78 -8.75 -21.93
C GLU A 527 -25.02 -9.70 -21.01
N SER A 528 -25.73 -10.70 -20.50
CA SER A 528 -25.16 -11.84 -19.78
C SER A 528 -25.21 -13.09 -20.66
N ASP A 529 -24.24 -13.98 -20.47
CA ASP A 529 -24.25 -15.29 -21.12
C ASP A 529 -25.20 -16.28 -20.40
N GLU A 530 -25.29 -17.52 -20.91
CA GLU A 530 -26.16 -18.57 -20.36
C GLU A 530 -25.80 -18.95 -18.91
N ASN A 531 -24.56 -18.66 -18.46
CA ASN A 531 -24.10 -18.91 -17.10
C ASN A 531 -24.29 -17.69 -16.19
N GLY A 532 -24.90 -16.61 -16.69
CA GLY A 532 -25.12 -15.37 -15.96
C GLY A 532 -23.90 -14.45 -15.89
N MET A 533 -22.82 -14.74 -16.62
CA MET A 533 -21.64 -13.87 -16.64
C MET A 533 -21.84 -12.68 -17.56
N TYR A 534 -21.50 -11.48 -17.07
CA TYR A 534 -21.63 -10.24 -17.83
C TYR A 534 -20.55 -10.09 -18.92
N GLN A 535 -20.97 -9.71 -20.12
CA GLN A 535 -20.05 -9.31 -21.19
C GLN A 535 -19.59 -7.86 -20.99
N ILE A 536 -18.65 -7.66 -20.05
CA ILE A 536 -18.23 -6.32 -19.59
C ILE A 536 -17.29 -5.58 -20.55
N ASP A 537 -17.02 -6.12 -21.74
CA ASP A 537 -16.08 -5.59 -22.74
C ASP A 537 -16.29 -4.10 -23.08
N ASN A 538 -17.56 -3.68 -23.17
CA ASN A 538 -17.93 -2.28 -23.40
C ASN A 538 -17.68 -1.42 -22.15
N TYR A 539 -18.03 -1.92 -20.97
CA TYR A 539 -17.79 -1.23 -19.71
C TYR A 539 -16.29 -1.06 -19.43
N PHE A 540 -15.50 -2.11 -19.66
CA PHE A 540 -14.05 -2.11 -19.58
C PHE A 540 -13.43 -1.06 -20.49
N ALA A 541 -13.86 -1.00 -21.77
CA ALA A 541 -13.37 0.01 -22.70
C ALA A 541 -13.68 1.44 -22.24
N ILE A 542 -14.89 1.69 -21.70
CA ILE A 542 -15.27 2.99 -21.15
C ILE A 542 -14.42 3.32 -19.92
N GLY A 543 -14.25 2.37 -19.00
CA GLY A 543 -13.42 2.51 -17.79
C GLY A 543 -11.98 2.86 -18.09
N GLU A 544 -11.34 2.12 -18.99
CA GLU A 544 -9.96 2.37 -19.42
C GLU A 544 -9.80 3.73 -20.08
N CYS A 545 -10.72 4.12 -20.97
CA CYS A 545 -10.66 5.42 -21.63
C CYS A 545 -10.93 6.61 -20.69
N GLN A 546 -11.73 6.40 -19.65
CA GLN A 546 -12.10 7.45 -18.69
C GLN A 546 -11.33 7.38 -17.37
N ASN A 547 -10.39 6.43 -17.27
CA ASN A 547 -9.52 6.23 -16.12
C ASN A 547 -10.29 6.00 -14.79
N PHE A 548 -11.28 5.11 -14.84
CA PHE A 548 -11.91 4.53 -13.65
C PHE A 548 -11.88 3.00 -13.69
N TRP A 549 -12.15 2.36 -12.56
CA TRP A 549 -12.16 0.90 -12.45
C TRP A 549 -13.28 0.28 -13.30
N GLY A 550 -12.92 -0.26 -14.47
CA GLY A 550 -13.84 -0.96 -15.39
C GLY A 550 -13.50 -2.43 -15.61
N GLN A 551 -12.56 -2.99 -14.83
CA GLN A 551 -12.07 -4.37 -14.99
C GLN A 551 -13.02 -5.43 -14.45
N SER A 552 -14.04 -5.02 -13.70
CA SER A 552 -15.10 -5.87 -13.18
C SER A 552 -16.43 -5.11 -13.20
N ASP A 553 -17.52 -5.83 -12.93
CA ASP A 553 -18.88 -5.34 -12.73
C ASP A 553 -19.12 -4.67 -11.35
N GLN A 554 -18.11 -4.65 -10.49
CA GLN A 554 -18.15 -3.96 -9.21
C GLN A 554 -18.32 -2.44 -9.37
N GLY A 555 -19.09 -1.83 -8.45
CA GLY A 555 -19.42 -0.41 -8.47
C GLY A 555 -20.72 -0.07 -9.21
N TRP A 556 -21.49 -1.07 -9.64
CA TRP A 556 -22.79 -0.90 -10.32
C TRP A 556 -23.95 -0.90 -9.34
N HIS A 557 -25.06 -0.27 -9.72
CA HIS A 557 -26.38 -0.54 -9.15
C HIS A 557 -27.32 -0.99 -10.25
N GLU A 558 -27.69 -2.27 -10.28
CA GLU A 558 -28.50 -2.87 -11.36
C GLU A 558 -27.98 -2.49 -12.78
N ALA A 559 -26.68 -2.68 -13.00
CA ALA A 559 -25.94 -2.29 -14.22
C ALA A 559 -25.95 -0.79 -14.57
N VAL A 560 -26.13 0.07 -13.55
CA VAL A 560 -25.96 1.53 -13.66
C VAL A 560 -24.76 2.00 -12.84
N THR A 561 -23.83 2.70 -13.49
CA THR A 561 -22.75 3.42 -12.80
C THR A 561 -23.07 4.91 -12.75
N SER A 562 -23.02 5.51 -11.56
CA SER A 562 -23.18 6.96 -11.39
C SER A 562 -21.83 7.64 -11.19
N LEU A 563 -21.52 8.60 -12.07
CA LEU A 563 -20.26 9.34 -12.10
C LEU A 563 -20.53 10.85 -12.14
N LYS A 564 -19.55 11.65 -11.72
CA LYS A 564 -19.61 13.11 -11.84
C LYS A 564 -18.32 13.59 -12.49
N PRO A 565 -18.30 13.85 -13.81
CA PRO A 565 -17.10 14.32 -14.50
C PRO A 565 -16.52 15.60 -13.89
N LYS A 566 -17.39 16.50 -13.40
CA LYS A 566 -17.03 17.71 -12.65
C LYS A 566 -18.23 18.20 -11.83
N PRO A 567 -18.07 19.17 -10.92
CA PRO A 567 -19.20 19.76 -10.20
C PRO A 567 -20.30 20.23 -11.15
N GLY A 568 -21.56 19.89 -10.84
CA GLY A 568 -22.73 20.27 -11.64
C GLY A 568 -23.07 19.34 -12.82
N ILE A 569 -22.24 18.34 -13.13
CA ILE A 569 -22.56 17.28 -14.10
C ILE A 569 -22.84 15.97 -13.38
N LYS A 570 -24.02 15.39 -13.61
CA LYS A 570 -24.34 14.01 -13.23
C LYS A 570 -24.34 13.14 -14.48
N LEU A 571 -23.60 12.04 -14.45
CA LEU A 571 -23.52 11.08 -15.55
C LEU A 571 -23.97 9.70 -15.06
N TYR A 572 -24.84 9.06 -15.84
CA TYR A 572 -25.22 7.67 -15.67
C TYR A 572 -24.75 6.85 -16.86
N LEU A 573 -23.95 5.82 -16.60
CA LEU A 573 -23.65 4.77 -17.57
C LEU A 573 -24.66 3.65 -17.37
N VAL A 574 -25.44 3.31 -18.38
CA VAL A 574 -26.51 2.30 -18.28
C VAL A 574 -26.22 1.17 -19.27
N GLY A 575 -26.01 -0.04 -18.77
CA GLY A 575 -25.84 -1.24 -19.59
C GLY A 575 -27.19 -1.73 -20.10
N ALA A 576 -27.43 -1.68 -21.41
CA ALA A 576 -28.69 -2.08 -22.04
C ALA A 576 -28.47 -3.23 -23.04
N PRO A 577 -29.41 -4.20 -23.16
CA PRO A 577 -30.73 -4.23 -22.52
C PRO A 577 -30.73 -4.74 -21.06
N TYR A 578 -29.60 -5.19 -20.52
CA TYR A 578 -29.58 -5.89 -19.23
C TYR A 578 -30.15 -5.09 -18.04
N SER A 579 -29.89 -3.78 -17.95
CA SER A 579 -30.33 -2.98 -16.82
C SER A 579 -31.87 -2.89 -16.74
N PRO A 580 -32.49 -3.19 -15.59
CA PRO A 580 -33.94 -3.13 -15.43
C PRO A 580 -34.49 -1.71 -15.56
N TYR A 581 -33.65 -0.67 -15.51
CA TYR A 581 -34.06 0.71 -15.76
C TYR A 581 -34.47 0.96 -17.21
N VAL A 582 -33.95 0.17 -18.17
CA VAL A 582 -34.37 0.23 -19.58
C VAL A 582 -35.85 -0.11 -19.70
N ASP A 583 -36.26 -1.22 -19.09
CA ASP A 583 -37.65 -1.69 -19.10
C ASP A 583 -38.57 -0.79 -18.26
N LYS A 584 -38.14 -0.43 -17.03
CA LYS A 584 -38.92 0.43 -16.12
C LYS A 584 -39.27 1.78 -16.76
N LEU A 585 -38.38 2.31 -17.60
CA LEU A 585 -38.57 3.58 -18.32
C LEU A 585 -39.09 3.41 -19.74
N LYS A 586 -39.31 2.18 -20.21
CA LYS A 586 -39.71 1.84 -21.60
C LYS A 586 -38.79 2.48 -22.64
N LEU A 587 -37.48 2.46 -22.38
CA LEU A 587 -36.47 3.02 -23.26
C LEU A 587 -36.12 2.00 -24.34
N VAL A 588 -35.87 2.48 -25.56
CA VAL A 588 -35.23 1.70 -26.62
C VAL A 588 -33.95 2.44 -27.01
N PRO A 589 -32.92 2.41 -26.13
CA PRO A 589 -31.76 3.25 -26.32
C PRO A 589 -30.91 2.72 -27.48
N LYS A 590 -30.36 3.64 -28.26
CA LYS A 590 -29.23 3.32 -29.13
C LYS A 590 -28.01 3.09 -28.25
N THR A 591 -27.53 1.86 -28.21
CA THR A 591 -26.37 1.48 -27.39
C THR A 591 -25.07 1.70 -28.15
N TRP A 592 -24.04 2.15 -27.43
CA TRP A 592 -22.68 2.05 -27.91
C TRP A 592 -22.17 0.63 -27.72
N ASP A 593 -21.64 0.05 -28.80
CA ASP A 593 -21.16 -1.32 -28.84
C ASP A 593 -19.85 -1.39 -29.63
N LYS A 594 -18.74 -1.62 -28.91
CA LYS A 594 -17.39 -1.74 -29.46
C LYS A 594 -17.33 -2.80 -30.57
N ALA A 595 -18.10 -3.89 -30.46
CA ALA A 595 -18.08 -4.98 -31.42
C ALA A 595 -18.62 -4.54 -32.80
N LYS A 596 -19.56 -3.58 -32.82
CA LYS A 596 -20.23 -3.06 -34.02
C LYS A 596 -19.50 -1.90 -34.69
N LEU A 597 -18.43 -1.39 -34.09
CA LEU A 597 -17.62 -0.33 -34.67
C LEU A 597 -16.86 -0.81 -35.93
N THR A 598 -16.53 0.12 -36.83
CA THR A 598 -15.62 -0.18 -37.93
C THR A 598 -14.21 -0.48 -37.41
N GLU A 599 -13.38 -1.18 -38.19
CA GLU A 599 -12.00 -1.51 -37.77
C GLU A 599 -11.16 -0.26 -37.45
N GLY A 600 -11.36 0.84 -38.20
CA GLY A 600 -10.70 2.12 -37.91
C GLY A 600 -11.12 2.74 -36.57
N GLU A 601 -12.40 2.61 -36.21
CA GLU A 601 -12.93 3.09 -34.93
C GLU A 601 -12.50 2.19 -33.77
N LYS A 602 -12.52 0.87 -33.93
CA LYS A 602 -11.96 -0.08 -32.94
C LYS A 602 -10.50 0.22 -32.66
N ALA A 603 -9.69 0.43 -33.71
CA ALA A 603 -8.29 0.80 -33.56
C ALA A 603 -8.13 2.13 -32.82
N ARG A 604 -9.04 3.11 -33.04
CA ARG A 604 -9.03 4.37 -32.30
C ARG A 604 -9.38 4.17 -30.83
N VAL A 605 -10.41 3.40 -30.51
CA VAL A 605 -10.80 3.05 -29.13
C VAL A 605 -9.64 2.35 -28.41
N PHE A 606 -9.07 1.33 -29.04
CA PHE A 606 -7.93 0.59 -28.50
C PHE A 606 -6.74 1.51 -28.18
N ARG A 607 -6.38 2.43 -29.09
CA ARG A 607 -5.31 3.41 -28.82
C ARG A 607 -5.60 4.30 -27.61
N HIS A 608 -6.86 4.68 -27.36
CA HIS A 608 -7.20 5.50 -26.19
C HIS A 608 -7.18 4.68 -24.90
N MET A 609 -7.69 3.44 -24.92
CA MET A 609 -7.57 2.52 -23.79
C MET A 609 -6.12 2.28 -23.41
N MET A 610 -5.25 2.13 -24.42
CA MET A 610 -3.82 1.89 -24.21
C MET A 610 -3.02 3.17 -23.91
N ALA A 611 -3.61 4.37 -24.04
CA ALA A 611 -2.86 5.63 -24.01
C ALA A 611 -2.07 5.81 -22.70
N TYR A 612 -2.68 5.52 -21.55
CA TYR A 612 -1.98 5.58 -20.25
C TYR A 612 -0.76 4.64 -20.21
N TYR A 613 -0.93 3.40 -20.67
CA TYR A 613 0.12 2.40 -20.67
C TYR A 613 1.22 2.72 -21.67
N ASP A 614 0.85 3.18 -22.87
CA ASP A 614 1.77 3.55 -23.92
C ASP A 614 2.56 4.80 -23.53
N GLU A 615 1.93 5.80 -22.91
CA GLU A 615 2.61 6.97 -22.36
C GLU A 615 3.60 6.56 -21.27
N ARG A 616 3.19 5.71 -20.32
CA ARG A 616 4.08 5.22 -19.26
C ARG A 616 5.27 4.46 -19.83
N LYS A 617 5.02 3.51 -20.74
CA LYS A 617 6.08 2.74 -21.44
C LYS A 617 6.97 3.64 -22.29
N ALA A 618 6.41 4.65 -22.98
CA ALA A 618 7.18 5.59 -23.78
C ALA A 618 8.07 6.48 -22.91
N ASN A 619 7.57 6.94 -21.76
CA ASN A 619 8.35 7.70 -20.80
C ASN A 619 9.53 6.87 -20.27
N ILE A 620 9.30 5.60 -19.93
CA ILE A 620 10.36 4.69 -19.51
C ILE A 620 11.35 4.41 -20.65
N ARG A 621 10.87 4.09 -21.86
CA ARG A 621 11.74 3.88 -23.04
C ARG A 621 12.57 5.12 -23.36
N LYS A 622 12.00 6.32 -23.25
CA LYS A 622 12.72 7.58 -23.45
C LYS A 622 13.83 7.74 -22.41
N LYS A 623 13.55 7.47 -21.13
CA LYS A 623 14.58 7.41 -20.09
C LYS A 623 15.65 6.38 -20.46
N SER A 624 15.24 5.17 -20.87
CA SER A 624 16.11 4.06 -21.28
C SER A 624 17.05 4.36 -22.45
N GLN A 625 16.55 5.10 -23.44
CA GLN A 625 17.27 5.40 -24.68
C GLN A 625 18.03 6.73 -24.67
N ASP A 626 17.89 7.57 -23.64
CA ASP A 626 18.62 8.85 -23.57
C ASP A 626 20.14 8.58 -23.43
N LYS A 627 20.88 8.78 -24.52
CA LYS A 627 22.33 8.51 -24.58
C LYS A 627 23.19 9.49 -23.76
N ARG A 628 22.58 10.49 -23.10
CA ARG A 628 23.32 11.40 -22.18
C ARG A 628 23.86 10.67 -20.94
N TYR A 629 23.36 9.49 -20.64
CA TYR A 629 23.66 8.76 -19.41
C TYR A 629 25.11 8.24 -19.26
N MET A 630 25.91 8.14 -20.32
CA MET A 630 27.32 7.70 -20.24
C MET A 630 28.34 8.80 -20.58
N LYS A 631 27.95 9.82 -21.36
CA LYS A 631 28.89 10.86 -21.80
C LYS A 631 29.32 11.79 -20.67
N ASP A 632 28.51 11.94 -19.63
CA ASP A 632 28.78 12.90 -18.53
C ASP A 632 29.57 12.28 -17.37
N LEU A 633 29.51 10.95 -17.16
CA LEU A 633 30.37 10.24 -16.18
C LEU A 633 31.84 10.18 -16.61
N PHE A 634 32.11 10.14 -17.93
CA PHE A 634 33.46 10.02 -18.50
C PHE A 634 33.96 11.27 -19.25
N ARG A 635 33.12 12.32 -19.39
CA ARG A 635 33.64 13.65 -19.74
C ARG A 635 34.35 14.20 -18.51
N ASN A 636 35.68 14.11 -18.53
CA ASN A 636 36.58 14.89 -17.70
C ASN A 636 35.95 16.24 -17.35
N ARG A 637 35.69 16.48 -16.05
CA ARG A 637 35.62 17.83 -15.49
C ARG A 637 37.02 18.43 -15.55
N GLY A 638 37.45 18.77 -16.76
CA GLY A 638 38.57 19.66 -17.04
C GLY A 638 37.99 21.00 -17.46
N SER A 639 37.63 21.82 -16.48
CA SER A 639 37.56 23.28 -16.59
C SER A 639 37.66 23.88 -15.20
#